data_AF-A0A5C6PS55-F1
#
_entry.id   AF-A0A5C6PS55-F1
#
_cell.length_a   1.000
_cell.length_b   1.000
_cell.length_c   1.000
_cell.angle_alpha   90.00
_cell.angle_beta   90.00
_cell.angle_gamma   90.00
#
_symmetry.space_group_name_H-M   'P 1'
#
loop_
_entity.id
_entity.type
_entity.pdbx_description
1 polymer ?
#
loop_
_entity_poly.entity_id
_entity_poly.type
_entity_poly.pdbx_seq_one_letter_code
_entity_poly.pdbx_strand_id
1 'polypeptide(L)'
;MADIRIIPHSWHGLAQHGLAQHGLAQHGLAQHGLAQHGLAQHGLAQHGLAQHGLAQHGLAQHGLAQHGLAQHGLAQHGLAQHGLAQHGLAQHGLAQHGLAQHGLAQHGLAQNGPAQSRLDLALSCSGCDPNLHRSMRTVLGTQTAGVSVHIPPLDMRLLTFQVIRPENCSLCGKRIRFGKMAVKCRNCRMVTHLECQKLVAISCPNSCLPGSTQQMLLESFAPIGHPRIPMLMVECIAEIERRGLNEKGLYRVPGGERLMKELRQRFLQGKTPPMLEKVQDIHVVCGLLKDFLRKLKEPLITFRLHQRFMEASELTCGDHRTSILYQLVSALPNVNRDTLAFLLLHLHKVMKSPRCQMNQNNLACVFGPTVVGHGMPEPSPTTIMKDTNTQPKVMCCLLSLPEAYWKSILASQMDQISTCSQEGGHGRLFKPLTSPELNSYYQSVSRGSLRGRIRNLGNSADMFSLSPHQNALVLTAVSFSLNCCFASSLIPHIAPYFGTKTRYEEVNPRLLRDVLFVNRSILKAPTTERCSPVHLTAVIRHGSRYPTVKNIRRIQRLSELVRREASRGSERWQQDIQSWENWFTEDMDGQLVTKGRAELRDLASRLLTLFPSLLLEKNLNRISLRSSSKHRCVSSMEAFQEGLWRRPDIQHHHIIDDQLLRFFEHCRGFVEGVENNRTALQEVDKFKHGEEMEALRRKTARRLGLPHQRFTTDLLEAAFFICSYELSIKSIHSPWCFLFTEDDAKVLEYQMDLKQYWKRSHGHMISSLSSCPLFHHIFRTLDKAGRPRRSTEELPEPASILLGHGETLLPLLSLLGLHKDQTPPTASNYHAQHGKRPPTSGTHHRPYEGRSFRTSRIVPYAANLLFVLYDCQRGPRLQLLLNEAPVRFPGLQEDAPLYRDVRATYRHLLDGCDVDRECEGRAAGRVPNTEL
;
A
#
# COMPACT_ATOMS: atom_id res chain seq x y z
N MET A 1 13.46 16.95 69.99
CA MET A 1 14.79 17.13 69.35
C MET A 1 14.58 16.81 67.87
N ALA A 2 14.25 17.74 66.97
CA ALA A 2 14.73 19.13 66.79
C ALA A 2 16.25 19.14 66.52
N ASP A 3 16.81 19.77 65.47
CA ASP A 3 16.28 20.58 64.34
C ASP A 3 17.15 20.36 63.09
N ILE A 4 16.64 20.35 61.85
CA ILE A 4 16.50 21.50 60.91
C ILE A 4 17.71 22.45 60.81
N ARG A 5 18.29 22.56 59.59
CA ARG A 5 18.79 23.75 58.83
C ARG A 5 20.05 23.39 58.01
N ILE A 6 20.38 23.92 56.83
CA ILE A 6 19.75 24.71 55.72
C ILE A 6 20.78 24.66 54.54
N ILE A 7 20.35 25.02 53.33
CA ILE A 7 21.11 25.05 52.04
C ILE A 7 22.29 26.07 52.06
N PRO A 8 23.29 25.97 51.14
CA PRO A 8 23.30 26.95 50.04
C PRO A 8 23.75 26.42 48.65
N HIS A 9 23.66 27.30 47.64
CA HIS A 9 23.84 27.00 46.21
C HIS A 9 25.27 27.21 45.66
N SER A 10 25.71 26.28 44.79
CA SER A 10 26.31 26.52 43.44
C SER A 10 27.72 27.11 43.17
N TRP A 11 28.34 26.56 42.09
CA TRP A 11 29.34 27.08 41.11
C TRP A 11 30.82 26.58 41.12
N HIS A 12 31.09 25.67 40.17
CA HIS A 12 32.18 25.69 39.15
C HIS A 12 33.60 25.11 39.38
N GLY A 13 34.15 24.56 38.27
CA GLY A 13 35.50 23.96 38.09
C GLY A 13 35.45 22.47 37.69
N LEU A 14 35.44 22.08 36.40
CA LEU A 14 36.61 21.84 35.50
C LEU A 14 37.68 20.92 36.13
N ALA A 15 38.11 19.79 35.57
CA ALA A 15 37.78 19.08 34.31
C ALA A 15 38.04 17.54 34.53
N GLN A 16 38.32 16.60 33.60
CA GLN A 16 38.59 16.59 32.15
C GLN A 16 38.40 15.16 31.58
N HIS A 17 37.75 14.97 30.43
CA HIS A 17 37.86 13.74 29.60
C HIS A 17 37.62 14.03 28.11
N GLY A 18 38.64 13.81 27.28
CA GLY A 18 38.53 13.71 25.81
C GLY A 18 38.96 12.31 25.32
N LEU A 19 39.06 12.01 24.02
CA LEU A 19 38.53 12.66 22.81
C LEU A 19 38.73 11.70 21.60
N ALA A 20 37.76 11.60 20.68
CA ALA A 20 37.84 11.15 19.26
C ALA A 20 36.42 10.72 18.79
N GLN A 21 35.58 11.46 18.04
CA GLN A 21 35.71 12.30 16.81
C GLN A 21 36.06 11.50 15.53
N HIS A 22 35.51 11.76 14.33
CA HIS A 22 34.63 12.82 13.76
C HIS A 22 33.47 12.18 12.94
N GLY A 23 32.42 12.83 12.42
CA GLY A 23 32.03 14.23 12.11
C GLY A 23 31.30 14.23 10.73
N LEU A 24 30.49 15.19 10.26
CA LEU A 24 30.04 16.52 10.68
C LEU A 24 28.66 16.79 10.04
N ALA A 25 27.77 17.53 10.72
CA ALA A 25 26.75 18.39 10.09
C ALA A 25 26.27 19.41 11.15
N GLN A 26 26.30 20.71 10.82
CA GLN A 26 26.02 21.80 11.77
C GLN A 26 24.52 22.14 11.86
N HIS A 27 24.11 22.68 13.00
CA HIS A 27 22.79 23.29 13.17
C HIS A 27 22.70 24.62 12.41
N GLY A 28 21.65 24.77 11.60
CA GLY A 28 21.14 26.08 11.17
C GLY A 28 19.82 26.38 11.90
N LEU A 29 19.74 27.53 12.56
CA LEU A 29 18.48 28.05 13.10
C LEU A 29 17.58 28.53 11.95
N ALA A 30 16.32 28.10 11.95
CA ALA A 30 15.27 28.68 11.10
C ALA A 30 14.02 28.93 11.96
N GLN A 31 13.89 30.16 12.46
CA GLN A 31 12.65 30.64 13.07
C GLN A 31 11.66 31.06 11.98
N HIS A 32 10.36 30.86 12.27
CA HIS A 32 9.17 31.50 11.69
C HIS A 32 9.15 31.88 10.20
N GLY A 33 8.43 31.05 9.42
CA GLY A 33 7.71 31.47 8.22
C GLY A 33 6.19 31.43 8.44
N LEU A 34 5.63 32.40 9.16
CA LEU A 34 4.18 32.55 9.29
C LEU A 34 3.61 33.17 8.00
N ALA A 35 2.58 32.53 7.43
CA ALA A 35 1.79 33.13 6.36
C ALA A 35 0.96 34.30 6.92
N GLN A 36 1.13 35.51 6.36
CA GLN A 36 0.31 36.66 6.68
C GLN A 36 -0.85 36.82 5.69
N HIS A 37 -2.05 36.98 6.22
CA HIS A 37 -3.12 37.79 5.63
C HIS A 37 -3.25 39.05 6.49
N GLY A 38 -3.39 40.24 5.90
CA GLY A 38 -3.69 41.45 6.68
C GLY A 38 -3.37 42.76 5.96
N LEU A 39 -4.40 43.58 5.76
CA LEU A 39 -4.42 44.86 5.07
C LEU A 39 -3.66 46.01 5.78
N ALA A 40 -3.02 46.86 4.96
CA ALA A 40 -2.91 48.33 5.00
C ALA A 40 -2.91 49.12 6.34
N GLN A 41 -1.88 49.96 6.56
CA GLN A 41 -1.93 51.45 6.45
C GLN A 41 -0.60 52.13 6.91
N HIS A 42 -0.47 53.44 6.63
CA HIS A 42 0.58 54.44 6.97
C HIS A 42 1.52 54.18 8.19
N GLY A 43 2.76 54.69 8.28
CA GLY A 43 3.57 55.55 7.40
C GLY A 43 4.65 56.34 8.20
N LEU A 44 5.67 56.90 7.52
CA LEU A 44 6.71 57.87 8.02
C LEU A 44 7.72 57.37 9.10
N ALA A 45 8.96 57.89 9.24
CA ALA A 45 9.91 58.61 8.35
C ALA A 45 11.28 58.77 9.08
N GLN A 46 12.23 59.51 8.44
CA GLN A 46 13.55 60.00 8.93
C GLN A 46 14.75 59.04 8.78
N HIS A 47 15.95 59.42 8.29
CA HIS A 47 16.46 60.55 7.47
C HIS A 47 17.83 60.08 6.88
N GLY A 48 18.36 60.52 5.73
CA GLY A 48 17.85 61.39 4.66
C GLY A 48 18.93 61.74 3.60
N LEU A 49 18.51 62.45 2.53
CA LEU A 49 19.32 63.26 1.56
C LEU A 49 20.26 62.51 0.58
N ALA A 50 20.39 62.84 -0.73
CA ALA A 50 19.64 63.69 -1.68
C ALA A 50 20.04 63.25 -3.14
N GLN A 51 19.50 63.67 -4.31
CA GLN A 51 18.86 64.92 -4.78
C GLN A 51 17.76 64.68 -5.87
N HIS A 52 17.15 65.78 -6.34
CA HIS A 52 15.99 65.94 -7.26
C HIS A 52 16.25 65.60 -8.76
N GLY A 53 15.26 65.58 -9.68
CA GLY A 53 13.83 65.96 -9.61
C GLY A 53 12.93 65.21 -10.63
N LEU A 54 11.60 65.18 -10.47
CA LEU A 54 10.59 66.05 -11.13
C LEU A 54 10.59 65.97 -12.68
N ALA A 55 9.50 65.75 -13.44
CA ALA A 55 8.08 65.37 -13.20
C ALA A 55 7.47 64.93 -14.59
N GLN A 56 6.18 64.61 -14.86
CA GLN A 56 4.94 64.50 -14.06
C GLN A 56 3.97 63.41 -14.65
N HIS A 57 2.69 63.73 -14.95
CA HIS A 57 1.65 62.87 -15.56
C HIS A 57 1.38 63.21 -17.04
N GLY A 58 0.76 62.30 -17.82
CA GLY A 58 0.14 62.68 -19.11
C GLY A 58 -0.49 61.52 -19.90
N LEU A 59 -1.81 61.58 -20.11
CA LEU A 59 -2.64 60.59 -20.83
C LEU A 59 -2.49 60.65 -22.38
N ALA A 60 -2.43 59.45 -22.98
CA ALA A 60 -3.26 58.97 -24.11
C ALA A 60 -3.04 59.38 -25.58
N GLN A 61 -3.50 58.44 -26.43
CA GLN A 61 -3.93 58.49 -27.84
C GLN A 61 -2.94 58.30 -29.01
N HIS A 62 -3.29 57.27 -29.81
CA HIS A 62 -3.17 57.05 -31.26
C HIS A 62 -1.92 57.45 -32.07
N GLY A 63 -1.39 56.45 -32.77
CA GLY A 63 -0.61 56.60 -34.01
C GLY A 63 -0.61 55.30 -34.82
N LEU A 64 -1.29 55.29 -35.97
CA LEU A 64 -1.21 54.20 -36.97
C LEU A 64 -0.06 54.50 -37.94
N ALA A 65 0.74 53.48 -38.28
CA ALA A 65 1.50 53.42 -39.53
C ALA A 65 1.84 51.96 -39.87
N GLN A 66 1.90 51.63 -41.17
CA GLN A 66 2.03 50.26 -41.67
C GLN A 66 3.37 49.98 -42.38
N HIS A 67 3.65 48.68 -42.54
CA HIS A 67 4.46 48.03 -43.59
C HIS A 67 5.99 48.24 -43.67
N GLY A 68 6.68 47.11 -43.80
CA GLY A 68 8.08 46.98 -44.25
C GLY A 68 8.48 45.50 -44.35
N LEU A 69 8.58 44.96 -45.57
CA LEU A 69 9.08 43.61 -45.88
C LEU A 69 10.53 43.67 -46.38
N ALA A 70 11.40 42.74 -45.97
CA ALA A 70 12.58 42.30 -46.73
C ALA A 70 13.18 41.00 -46.16
N GLN A 71 13.95 40.25 -46.96
CA GLN A 71 14.47 38.90 -46.68
C GLN A 71 16.01 38.82 -46.70
N HIS A 72 16.55 37.82 -45.97
CA HIS A 72 17.79 37.02 -46.15
C HIS A 72 19.16 37.61 -46.60
N GLY A 73 20.22 37.13 -45.94
CA GLY A 73 21.62 37.12 -46.41
C GLY A 73 22.51 36.14 -45.60
N LEU A 74 23.52 35.53 -46.22
CA LEU A 74 24.45 34.50 -45.68
C LEU A 74 25.93 34.95 -45.74
N ALA A 75 26.82 34.45 -44.86
CA ALA A 75 28.22 34.02 -45.13
C ALA A 75 29.01 33.63 -43.84
N GLN A 76 30.25 33.12 -43.98
CA GLN A 76 30.98 32.30 -42.98
C GLN A 76 32.43 32.75 -42.60
N HIS A 77 32.95 32.15 -41.51
CA HIS A 77 34.35 31.67 -41.23
C HIS A 77 35.51 32.59 -40.74
N GLY A 78 36.36 32.01 -39.85
CA GLY A 78 37.72 32.46 -39.45
C GLY A 78 37.99 32.44 -37.92
N LEU A 79 38.42 31.33 -37.29
CA LEU A 79 39.80 30.85 -37.01
C LEU A 79 40.63 31.58 -35.92
N ALA A 80 41.00 30.87 -34.84
CA ALA A 80 42.19 31.11 -33.99
C ALA A 80 42.58 29.83 -33.19
N GLN A 81 43.86 29.59 -32.93
CA GLN A 81 44.39 28.40 -32.23
C GLN A 81 45.08 28.70 -30.89
N HIS A 82 44.88 27.77 -29.94
CA HIS A 82 45.70 27.34 -28.78
C HIS A 82 46.64 28.28 -28.00
N GLY A 83 46.39 28.30 -26.68
CA GLY A 83 47.40 28.23 -25.61
C GLY A 83 46.95 27.25 -24.50
N LEU A 84 47.82 26.33 -24.09
CA LEU A 84 47.64 25.29 -23.03
C LEU A 84 48.52 25.66 -21.81
N ALA A 85 48.34 25.24 -20.55
CA ALA A 85 47.29 24.57 -19.75
C ALA A 85 47.59 24.90 -18.26
N GLN A 86 46.71 24.71 -17.26
CA GLN A 86 46.43 23.42 -16.59
C GLN A 86 45.06 23.41 -15.83
N HIS A 87 44.58 22.19 -15.59
CA HIS A 87 43.23 21.74 -15.18
C HIS A 87 42.69 22.21 -13.81
N GLY A 88 41.37 22.13 -13.53
CA GLY A 88 40.23 21.64 -14.34
C GLY A 88 38.88 22.02 -13.70
N LEU A 89 37.84 22.40 -14.46
CA LEU A 89 36.89 21.58 -15.26
C LEU A 89 35.89 20.76 -14.40
N ALA A 90 34.56 20.86 -14.57
CA ALA A 90 33.77 21.77 -15.42
C ALA A 90 32.30 21.89 -14.96
N GLN A 91 31.66 23.02 -15.26
CA GLN A 91 30.22 23.15 -15.52
C GLN A 91 30.03 23.62 -16.98
N HIS A 92 28.86 23.36 -17.59
CA HIS A 92 28.05 24.31 -18.39
C HIS A 92 26.89 23.57 -19.09
N GLY A 93 25.98 24.30 -19.74
CA GLY A 93 24.87 23.74 -20.51
C GLY A 93 24.38 24.65 -21.65
N LEU A 94 23.29 24.20 -22.29
CA LEU A 94 22.43 24.84 -23.31
C LEU A 94 22.84 24.82 -24.80
N ALA A 95 21.98 24.14 -25.60
CA ALA A 95 21.52 24.43 -26.98
C ALA A 95 22.52 24.30 -28.18
N GLN A 96 22.15 23.98 -29.45
CA GLN A 96 20.87 23.62 -30.12
C GLN A 96 21.12 22.98 -31.54
N HIS A 97 20.16 22.21 -32.08
CA HIS A 97 19.95 21.80 -33.52
C HIS A 97 21.07 21.07 -34.31
N GLY A 98 20.83 20.37 -35.43
CA GLY A 98 19.59 20.02 -36.15
C GLY A 98 19.28 18.50 -36.10
N LEU A 99 18.89 17.77 -37.16
CA LEU A 99 18.49 18.08 -38.57
C LEU A 99 17.61 16.90 -39.12
N ALA A 100 17.15 16.91 -40.39
CA ALA A 100 16.34 15.82 -40.98
C ALA A 100 16.68 15.48 -42.46
N GLN A 101 16.42 14.21 -42.83
CA GLN A 101 16.29 13.59 -44.17
C GLN A 101 17.35 13.82 -45.28
N HIS A 102 17.93 12.70 -45.74
CA HIS A 102 17.90 12.29 -47.15
C HIS A 102 17.93 10.76 -47.24
N GLY A 103 17.22 10.17 -48.19
CA GLY A 103 17.21 8.73 -48.43
C GLY A 103 17.92 8.35 -49.74
N LEU A 104 18.47 7.14 -49.79
CA LEU A 104 18.74 6.39 -51.01
C LEU A 104 18.28 4.94 -50.82
N ALA A 105 17.84 4.33 -51.92
CA ALA A 105 17.13 3.05 -51.94
C ALA A 105 18.05 1.86 -52.27
N GLN A 106 17.42 0.71 -52.56
CA GLN A 106 17.99 -0.60 -52.96
C GLN A 106 18.41 -1.51 -51.79
N HIS A 107 18.15 -2.82 -51.81
CA HIS A 107 17.31 -3.65 -52.69
C HIS A 107 16.68 -4.77 -51.84
N GLY A 108 15.47 -5.23 -52.19
CA GLY A 108 14.84 -6.40 -51.54
C GLY A 108 15.09 -7.69 -52.32
N LEU A 109 15.32 -8.79 -51.58
CA LEU A 109 15.09 -10.17 -52.00
C LEU A 109 14.53 -10.89 -50.75
N ALA A 110 13.26 -11.29 -50.74
CA ALA A 110 12.66 -12.44 -51.44
C ALA A 110 12.72 -13.72 -50.60
N GLN A 111 11.54 -14.33 -50.50
CA GLN A 111 11.13 -15.45 -49.66
C GLN A 111 12.00 -16.71 -49.83
N ASN A 112 12.05 -17.54 -48.79
CA ASN A 112 11.92 -19.00 -48.93
C ASN A 112 11.52 -19.68 -47.60
N GLY A 113 10.35 -20.31 -47.62
CA GLY A 113 10.07 -21.57 -46.92
C GLY A 113 9.40 -22.51 -47.94
N PRO A 114 8.82 -23.65 -47.56
CA PRO A 114 8.81 -24.30 -46.25
C PRO A 114 9.33 -25.76 -46.30
N ALA A 115 9.37 -26.45 -45.15
CA ALA A 115 9.27 -27.91 -45.11
C ALA A 115 8.56 -28.37 -43.83
N GLN A 116 7.53 -29.20 -44.00
CA GLN A 116 6.84 -29.95 -42.93
C GLN A 116 7.73 -31.17 -42.55
N SER A 117 7.56 -31.93 -41.46
CA SER A 117 6.37 -32.64 -40.94
C SER A 117 6.73 -33.26 -39.56
N ARG A 118 5.91 -33.28 -38.49
CA ARG A 118 4.58 -33.92 -38.22
C ARG A 118 4.74 -35.29 -37.50
N LEU A 119 4.00 -35.49 -36.39
CA LEU A 119 3.74 -36.77 -35.66
C LEU A 119 4.94 -37.39 -34.88
N ASP A 120 4.79 -38.15 -33.78
CA ASP A 120 3.61 -38.42 -32.92
C ASP A 120 4.00 -38.88 -31.49
N LEU A 121 2.99 -39.13 -30.65
CA LEU A 121 3.04 -39.72 -29.30
C LEU A 121 3.78 -41.07 -29.21
N ALA A 122 4.44 -41.32 -28.05
CA ALA A 122 4.33 -42.60 -27.32
C ALA A 122 4.81 -42.46 -25.85
N LEU A 123 4.25 -43.28 -24.96
CA LEU A 123 4.68 -43.38 -23.55
C LEU A 123 5.74 -44.48 -23.37
N SER A 124 6.56 -44.37 -22.31
CA SER A 124 6.63 -45.35 -21.18
C SER A 124 8.03 -45.61 -20.57
N CYS A 125 8.06 -45.47 -19.24
CA CYS A 125 8.74 -46.26 -18.21
C CYS A 125 10.13 -46.94 -18.41
N SER A 126 11.06 -46.51 -17.55
CA SER A 126 11.91 -47.31 -16.63
C SER A 126 13.02 -48.25 -17.14
N GLY A 127 14.21 -48.11 -16.53
CA GLY A 127 15.26 -49.14 -16.51
C GLY A 127 16.67 -48.59 -16.28
N CYS A 128 17.22 -48.75 -15.07
CA CYS A 128 18.66 -48.63 -14.83
C CYS A 128 19.33 -50.00 -15.04
N ASP A 129 20.58 -50.07 -15.53
CA ASP A 129 21.81 -50.18 -14.72
C ASP A 129 23.05 -50.39 -15.67
N PRO A 130 24.30 -50.79 -15.29
CA PRO A 130 25.46 -49.94 -15.58
C PRO A 130 26.68 -50.65 -16.21
N ASN A 131 27.78 -49.88 -16.38
CA ASN A 131 29.18 -50.32 -16.53
C ASN A 131 29.59 -51.16 -17.77
N LEU A 132 30.55 -50.65 -18.56
CA LEU A 132 31.98 -51.06 -18.55
C LEU A 132 32.65 -50.65 -19.90
N HIS A 133 33.28 -49.48 -20.01
CA HIS A 133 34.71 -49.18 -19.79
C HIS A 133 35.74 -49.73 -20.83
N ARG A 134 36.55 -48.79 -21.34
CA ARG A 134 37.95 -48.93 -21.83
C ARG A 134 38.21 -49.50 -23.25
N SER A 135 38.64 -48.61 -24.16
CA SER A 135 40.05 -48.61 -24.60
C SER A 135 40.51 -47.21 -25.07
N MET A 136 41.83 -47.01 -25.18
CA MET A 136 42.54 -45.73 -25.29
C MET A 136 43.53 -45.74 -26.46
N ARG A 137 43.92 -44.55 -26.96
CA ARG A 137 45.21 -44.22 -27.66
C ARG A 137 45.40 -44.85 -29.06
N THR A 138 46.01 -44.21 -30.06
CA THR A 138 46.58 -42.85 -30.29
C THR A 138 46.37 -42.53 -31.81
N VAL A 139 46.46 -41.31 -32.36
CA VAL A 139 47.69 -40.54 -32.68
C VAL A 139 47.34 -39.06 -32.97
N LEU A 140 48.30 -38.20 -32.64
CA LEU A 140 48.43 -36.74 -32.79
C LEU A 140 47.79 -36.04 -34.00
N GLY A 141 47.29 -34.82 -33.76
CA GLY A 141 46.93 -33.82 -34.78
C GLY A 141 46.47 -32.51 -34.13
N THR A 142 47.39 -31.56 -33.92
CA THR A 142 47.11 -30.29 -33.23
C THR A 142 46.43 -29.25 -34.13
N GLN A 143 45.27 -28.72 -33.71
CA GLN A 143 44.91 -27.32 -33.94
C GLN A 143 43.80 -26.89 -32.98
N THR A 144 44.01 -25.75 -32.32
CA THR A 144 43.13 -25.20 -31.28
C THR A 144 42.11 -24.23 -31.86
N ALA A 145 40.84 -24.59 -31.87
CA ALA A 145 39.72 -23.66 -32.08
C ALA A 145 38.90 -23.56 -30.78
N GLY A 146 38.76 -22.34 -30.24
CA GLY A 146 38.20 -22.12 -28.91
C GLY A 146 36.70 -22.40 -28.84
N VAL A 147 36.26 -23.23 -27.88
CA VAL A 147 34.85 -23.33 -27.51
C VAL A 147 34.43 -22.03 -26.83
N SER A 148 33.61 -21.25 -27.52
CA SER A 148 32.94 -20.08 -26.95
C SER A 148 31.96 -20.53 -25.85
N VAL A 149 32.42 -20.52 -24.60
CA VAL A 149 31.51 -20.61 -23.46
C VAL A 149 30.72 -19.31 -23.41
N HIS A 150 29.41 -19.39 -23.65
CA HIS A 150 28.52 -18.23 -23.62
C HIS A 150 28.41 -17.69 -22.19
N ILE A 151 29.32 -16.79 -21.81
CA ILE A 151 29.27 -16.06 -20.54
C ILE A 151 28.10 -15.07 -20.63
N PRO A 152 27.05 -15.18 -19.79
CA PRO A 152 26.01 -14.15 -19.75
C PRO A 152 26.61 -12.83 -19.25
N PRO A 153 26.15 -11.66 -19.75
CA PRO A 153 26.72 -10.36 -19.37
C PRO A 153 26.77 -10.16 -17.85
N LEU A 154 27.85 -9.54 -17.36
CA LEU A 154 28.13 -9.32 -15.93
C LEU A 154 26.98 -8.63 -15.17
N ASP A 155 26.19 -7.80 -15.86
CA ASP A 155 24.99 -7.14 -15.30
C ASP A 155 23.94 -8.11 -14.75
N MET A 156 23.78 -9.31 -15.32
CA MET A 156 22.72 -10.24 -14.89
C MET A 156 22.94 -10.86 -13.50
N ARG A 157 24.17 -10.78 -12.95
CA ARG A 157 24.55 -11.37 -11.65
C ARG A 157 24.64 -10.34 -10.52
N LEU A 158 24.49 -9.06 -10.81
CA LEU A 158 24.81 -7.96 -9.91
C LEU A 158 23.56 -7.11 -9.65
N LEU A 159 23.23 -6.92 -8.37
CA LEU A 159 22.12 -6.07 -7.92
C LEU A 159 22.67 -4.76 -7.39
N THR A 160 22.36 -3.66 -8.07
CA THR A 160 22.62 -2.32 -7.53
C THR A 160 21.55 -1.96 -6.50
N PHE A 161 21.96 -1.55 -5.30
CA PHE A 161 21.07 -1.18 -4.21
C PHE A 161 21.62 0.02 -3.43
N GLN A 162 20.76 0.73 -2.71
CA GLN A 162 21.18 1.83 -1.85
C GLN A 162 21.51 1.30 -0.44
N VAL A 163 22.64 1.72 0.11
CA VAL A 163 23.13 1.24 1.41
C VAL A 163 22.39 1.95 2.55
N ILE A 164 21.39 1.27 3.12
CA ILE A 164 20.58 1.74 4.26
C ILE A 164 21.33 1.54 5.61
N ARG A 165 22.27 0.61 5.66
CA ARG A 165 23.13 0.37 6.83
C ARG A 165 24.58 0.33 6.36
N PRO A 166 25.53 1.12 6.92
CA PRO A 166 26.91 1.13 6.44
C PRO A 166 27.57 -0.24 6.51
N GLU A 167 28.02 -0.76 5.37
CA GLU A 167 28.72 -2.05 5.24
C GLU A 167 30.13 -1.83 4.67
N ASN A 168 31.04 -2.78 4.84
CA ASN A 168 32.38 -2.68 4.26
C ASN A 168 32.41 -3.30 2.86
N CYS A 169 33.04 -2.60 1.90
CA CYS A 169 33.25 -3.14 0.57
C CYS A 169 34.17 -4.37 0.64
N SER A 170 33.70 -5.49 0.12
CA SER A 170 34.38 -6.79 0.23
C SER A 170 35.69 -6.88 -0.57
N LEU A 171 35.97 -5.90 -1.46
CA LEU A 171 37.15 -5.88 -2.32
C LEU A 171 38.21 -4.88 -1.85
N CYS A 172 37.81 -3.66 -1.47
CA CYS A 172 38.76 -2.62 -1.03
C CYS A 172 38.80 -2.41 0.49
N GLY A 173 38.00 -3.15 1.26
CA GLY A 173 37.89 -3.05 2.73
C GLY A 173 37.25 -1.76 3.25
N LYS A 174 37.20 -0.69 2.44
CA LYS A 174 36.68 0.63 2.81
C LYS A 174 35.16 0.59 3.04
N ARG A 175 34.71 1.37 4.02
CA ARG A 175 33.30 1.46 4.43
C ARG A 175 32.45 2.18 3.39
N ILE A 176 31.38 1.53 2.95
CA ILE A 176 30.33 2.12 2.12
C ILE A 176 29.41 2.94 3.03
N ARG A 177 29.31 4.25 2.76
CA ARG A 177 28.53 5.17 3.59
C ARG A 177 27.02 5.01 3.35
N PHE A 178 26.22 5.40 4.35
CA PHE A 178 24.77 5.47 4.23
C PHE A 178 24.33 6.27 2.98
N GLY A 179 23.29 5.81 2.30
CA GLY A 179 22.70 6.47 1.14
C GLY A 179 23.51 6.34 -0.16
N LYS A 180 24.72 5.76 -0.14
CA LYS A 180 25.50 5.49 -1.37
C LYS A 180 24.99 4.24 -2.08
N MET A 181 25.13 4.22 -3.40
CA MET A 181 24.85 3.04 -4.22
C MET A 181 25.99 2.03 -4.11
N ALA A 182 25.61 0.77 -3.90
CA ALA A 182 26.49 -0.38 -3.82
C ALA A 182 25.99 -1.48 -4.75
N VAL A 183 26.86 -2.44 -5.03
CA VAL A 183 26.55 -3.62 -5.82
C VAL A 183 26.62 -4.86 -4.93
N LYS A 184 25.59 -5.71 -5.00
CA LYS A 184 25.49 -7.00 -4.30
C LYS A 184 25.47 -8.12 -5.34
N CYS A 185 26.37 -9.08 -5.25
CA CYS A 185 26.31 -10.27 -6.10
C CYS A 185 25.12 -11.15 -5.71
N ARG A 186 24.28 -11.54 -6.67
CA ARG A 186 23.11 -12.42 -6.46
C ARG A 186 23.51 -13.79 -5.90
N ASN A 187 24.66 -14.32 -6.31
CA ASN A 187 25.09 -15.67 -5.97
C ASN A 187 25.86 -15.71 -4.64
N CYS A 188 26.97 -14.98 -4.52
CA CYS A 188 27.83 -15.02 -3.33
C CYS A 188 27.47 -13.98 -2.26
N ARG A 189 26.47 -13.11 -2.49
CA ARG A 189 26.03 -12.01 -1.61
C ARG A 189 27.13 -11.00 -1.22
N MET A 190 28.27 -11.03 -1.91
CA MET A 190 29.35 -10.07 -1.74
C MET A 190 28.85 -8.65 -2.07
N VAL A 191 29.13 -7.70 -1.17
CA VAL A 191 28.75 -6.28 -1.30
C VAL A 191 29.99 -5.43 -1.60
N THR A 192 29.92 -4.56 -2.60
CA THR A 192 31.01 -3.69 -3.05
C THR A 192 30.53 -2.28 -3.38
N HIS A 193 31.44 -1.30 -3.42
CA HIS A 193 31.12 0.00 -4.05
C HIS A 193 30.75 -0.21 -5.53
N LEU A 194 29.96 0.72 -6.08
CA LEU A 194 29.66 0.79 -7.51
C LEU A 194 30.93 0.89 -8.36
N GLU A 195 31.91 1.70 -7.92
CA GLU A 195 33.23 1.83 -8.56
C GLU A 195 34.04 0.52 -8.54
N CYS A 196 33.85 -0.31 -7.51
CA CYS A 196 34.54 -1.61 -7.38
C CYS A 196 33.86 -2.73 -8.20
N GLN A 197 32.72 -2.46 -8.87
CA GLN A 197 31.95 -3.47 -9.61
C GLN A 197 32.80 -4.23 -10.65
N LYS A 198 33.72 -3.53 -11.33
CA LYS A 198 34.59 -4.12 -12.37
C LYS A 198 35.52 -5.21 -11.83
N LEU A 199 35.88 -5.15 -10.55
CA LEU A 199 36.75 -6.13 -9.88
C LEU A 199 35.98 -7.36 -9.35
N VAL A 200 34.64 -7.30 -9.29
CA VAL A 200 33.81 -8.43 -8.83
C VAL A 200 33.94 -9.65 -9.75
N ALA A 201 34.21 -9.45 -11.04
CA ALA A 201 34.43 -10.53 -12.00
C ALA A 201 35.66 -11.41 -11.68
N ILE A 202 36.65 -10.85 -10.97
CA ILE A 202 37.95 -11.49 -10.68
C ILE A 202 37.95 -12.07 -9.25
N SER A 203 37.34 -11.35 -8.30
CA SER A 203 37.36 -11.71 -6.88
C SER A 203 36.08 -12.38 -6.37
N CYS A 204 35.02 -12.47 -7.17
CA CYS A 204 33.95 -13.44 -6.92
C CYS A 204 34.53 -14.85 -7.16
N PRO A 205 34.48 -15.79 -6.20
CA PRO A 205 35.07 -17.11 -6.38
C PRO A 205 34.51 -17.83 -7.61
N ASN A 206 35.36 -18.10 -8.60
CA ASN A 206 35.01 -18.80 -9.85
C ASN A 206 34.89 -20.32 -9.63
N SER A 207 34.08 -20.70 -8.63
CA SER A 207 33.74 -22.07 -8.25
C SER A 207 32.31 -22.13 -7.70
N CYS A 208 31.37 -21.60 -8.48
CA CYS A 208 29.93 -21.82 -8.29
C CYS A 208 29.37 -22.52 -9.52
N LEU A 209 29.57 -23.84 -9.57
CA LEU A 209 28.72 -24.74 -10.35
C LEU A 209 27.24 -24.54 -9.91
N PRO A 210 26.24 -24.88 -10.76
CA PRO A 210 24.84 -24.88 -10.37
C PRO A 210 24.54 -26.03 -9.38
N GLY A 211 24.97 -25.85 -8.13
CA GLY A 211 24.84 -26.79 -7.02
C GLY A 211 25.50 -26.23 -5.76
N SER A 212 24.84 -26.39 -4.61
CA SER A 212 25.31 -26.05 -3.26
C SER A 212 25.53 -24.56 -2.88
N THR A 213 24.64 -23.65 -3.33
CA THR A 213 24.09 -22.72 -2.30
C THR A 213 23.05 -23.52 -1.51
N GLN A 214 23.50 -24.25 -0.48
CA GLN A 214 22.62 -25.05 0.38
C GLN A 214 21.80 -24.09 1.26
N GLN A 215 20.72 -23.55 0.69
CA GLN A 215 19.79 -22.68 1.39
C GLN A 215 19.16 -23.49 2.52
N MET A 216 19.45 -23.08 3.77
CA MET A 216 19.17 -23.87 4.96
C MET A 216 17.66 -23.93 5.21
N LEU A 217 17.02 -25.04 4.82
CA LEU A 217 15.67 -25.37 5.24
C LEU A 217 15.70 -25.71 6.73
N LEU A 218 14.85 -25.08 7.55
CA LEU A 218 14.88 -25.31 9.00
C LEU A 218 14.65 -26.79 9.37
N GLU A 219 13.79 -27.46 8.60
CA GLU A 219 13.45 -28.88 8.77
C GLU A 219 14.65 -29.83 8.62
N SER A 220 15.65 -29.50 7.78
CA SER A 220 16.83 -30.38 7.59
C SER A 220 17.81 -30.38 8.77
N PHE A 221 17.56 -29.59 9.82
CA PHE A 221 18.40 -29.52 11.03
C PHE A 221 17.70 -30.00 12.30
N ALA A 222 16.40 -30.31 12.22
CA ALA A 222 15.58 -30.73 13.36
C ALA A 222 15.41 -32.25 13.41
N PRO A 223 15.22 -32.84 14.60
CA PRO A 223 14.90 -34.27 14.73
C PRO A 223 13.51 -34.58 14.16
N ILE A 224 13.30 -35.84 13.79
CA ILE A 224 12.02 -36.33 13.26
C ILE A 224 10.95 -36.41 14.37
N GLY A 225 11.36 -36.70 15.61
CA GLY A 225 10.51 -36.70 16.80
C GLY A 225 10.26 -35.29 17.36
N HIS A 226 9.13 -35.12 18.05
CA HIS A 226 8.80 -33.90 18.79
C HIS A 226 9.58 -33.82 20.12
N PRO A 227 10.01 -32.63 20.58
CA PRO A 227 9.88 -31.32 19.92
C PRO A 227 10.89 -31.15 18.78
N ARG A 228 10.43 -30.66 17.62
CA ARG A 228 11.24 -30.56 16.40
C ARG A 228 12.11 -29.30 16.39
N ILE A 229 13.13 -29.27 17.24
CA ILE A 229 14.04 -28.12 17.41
C ILE A 229 15.44 -28.48 16.88
N PRO A 230 16.08 -27.63 16.05
CA PRO A 230 17.44 -27.89 15.59
C PRO A 230 18.47 -28.00 16.72
N MET A 231 19.37 -28.98 16.64
CA MET A 231 20.38 -29.23 17.69
C MET A 231 21.24 -28.00 17.99
N LEU A 232 21.63 -27.21 16.98
CA LEU A 232 22.38 -25.97 17.18
C LEU A 232 21.62 -24.95 18.06
N MET A 233 20.28 -24.88 17.93
CA MET A 233 19.46 -24.00 18.78
C MET A 233 19.47 -24.49 20.23
N VAL A 234 19.36 -25.81 20.45
CA VAL A 234 19.42 -26.43 21.78
C VAL A 234 20.77 -26.19 22.44
N GLU A 235 21.88 -26.50 21.76
CA GLU A 235 23.24 -26.33 22.28
C GLU A 235 23.59 -24.86 22.56
N CYS A 236 23.24 -23.94 21.65
CA CYS A 236 23.49 -22.52 21.87
C CYS A 236 22.68 -21.98 23.05
N ILE A 237 21.40 -22.33 23.17
CA ILE A 237 20.55 -21.89 24.28
C ILE A 237 21.03 -22.50 25.60
N ALA A 238 21.38 -23.79 25.64
CA ALA A 238 21.91 -24.43 26.84
C ALA A 238 23.18 -23.73 27.35
N GLU A 239 24.14 -23.44 26.47
CA GLU A 239 25.38 -22.76 26.84
C GLU A 239 25.16 -21.29 27.26
N ILE A 240 24.22 -20.59 26.60
CA ILE A 240 23.84 -19.22 26.98
C ILE A 240 23.10 -19.19 28.32
N GLU A 241 22.29 -20.19 28.64
CA GLU A 241 21.67 -20.30 29.97
C GLU A 241 22.68 -20.68 31.05
N ARG A 242 23.61 -21.58 30.75
CA ARG A 242 24.63 -22.07 31.71
C ARG A 242 25.53 -20.98 32.27
N ARG A 243 25.91 -19.98 31.45
CA ARG A 243 26.80 -18.88 31.88
C ARG A 243 26.45 -17.47 31.39
N GLY A 244 25.71 -17.34 30.31
CA GLY A 244 25.39 -16.04 29.70
C GLY A 244 24.34 -15.20 30.47
N LEU A 245 23.55 -15.80 31.36
CA LEU A 245 22.51 -15.07 32.11
C LEU A 245 23.06 -14.04 33.11
N ASN A 246 24.37 -13.99 33.35
CA ASN A 246 25.01 -12.94 34.15
C ASN A 246 25.52 -11.76 33.32
N GLU A 247 25.45 -11.83 31.99
CA GLU A 247 26.21 -10.96 31.09
C GLU A 247 25.39 -9.77 30.59
N LYS A 248 25.92 -8.56 30.80
CA LYS A 248 25.23 -7.31 30.52
C LYS A 248 25.08 -7.07 29.01
N GLY A 249 23.85 -6.88 28.56
CA GLY A 249 23.54 -6.67 27.16
C GLY A 249 23.63 -7.94 26.32
N LEU A 250 23.36 -9.12 26.91
CA LEU A 250 23.21 -10.39 26.21
C LEU A 250 22.38 -10.24 24.92
N TYR A 251 22.80 -10.87 23.82
CA TYR A 251 22.30 -10.64 22.46
C TYR A 251 22.41 -9.22 21.86
N ARG A 252 22.54 -8.14 22.64
CA ARG A 252 22.76 -6.78 22.11
C ARG A 252 24.23 -6.55 21.73
N VAL A 253 25.17 -7.01 22.55
CA VAL A 253 26.62 -6.93 22.27
C VAL A 253 26.98 -7.88 21.12
N PRO A 254 27.80 -7.45 20.13
CA PRO A 254 28.29 -8.33 19.06
C PRO A 254 29.50 -9.14 19.51
N GLY A 255 29.52 -10.44 19.21
CA GLY A 255 30.71 -11.28 19.34
C GLY A 255 31.60 -11.28 18.09
N GLY A 256 32.80 -11.87 18.19
CA GLY A 256 33.79 -11.92 17.11
C GLY A 256 33.31 -12.62 15.83
N GLU A 257 33.14 -11.86 14.74
CA GLU A 257 32.59 -12.37 13.46
C GLU A 257 33.33 -13.55 12.83
N ARG A 258 34.67 -13.57 12.95
CA ARG A 258 35.49 -14.64 12.39
C ARG A 258 35.14 -15.98 13.04
N LEU A 259 35.14 -16.02 14.37
CA LEU A 259 34.85 -17.24 15.13
C LEU A 259 33.40 -17.72 14.93
N MET A 260 32.43 -16.80 14.81
CA MET A 260 31.05 -17.15 14.43
C MET A 260 30.98 -17.85 13.06
N LYS A 261 31.71 -17.34 12.05
CA LYS A 261 31.74 -17.93 10.69
C LYS A 261 32.40 -19.31 10.70
N GLU A 262 33.49 -19.48 11.45
CA GLU A 262 34.20 -20.76 11.62
C GLU A 262 33.32 -21.81 12.33
N LEU A 263 32.66 -21.46 13.45
CA LEU A 263 31.77 -22.37 14.18
C LEU A 263 30.58 -22.83 13.32
N ARG A 264 29.93 -21.91 12.59
CA ARG A 264 28.82 -22.27 11.69
C ARG A 264 29.28 -23.18 10.55
N GLN A 265 30.48 -22.99 10.00
CA GLN A 265 31.01 -23.87 8.96
C GLN A 265 31.28 -25.29 9.47
N ARG A 266 31.82 -25.45 10.69
CA ARG A 266 32.01 -26.77 11.31
C ARG A 266 30.69 -27.51 11.49
N PHE A 267 29.68 -26.84 12.04
CA PHE A 267 28.32 -27.38 12.18
C PHE A 267 27.72 -27.81 10.83
N LEU A 268 27.79 -26.95 9.81
CA LEU A 268 27.28 -27.24 8.46
C LEU A 268 28.00 -28.38 7.75
N GLN A 269 29.26 -28.65 8.09
CA GLN A 269 30.05 -29.75 7.50
C GLN A 269 29.82 -31.09 8.20
N GLY A 270 28.90 -31.18 9.17
CA GLY A 270 28.62 -32.41 9.93
C GLY A 270 29.77 -32.88 10.82
N LYS A 271 30.77 -32.02 11.08
CA LYS A 271 31.97 -32.37 11.85
C LYS A 271 31.82 -31.94 13.31
N THR A 272 31.31 -32.89 14.10
CA THR A 272 31.09 -32.87 15.56
C THR A 272 30.21 -31.72 16.08
N PRO A 273 29.60 -31.87 17.28
CA PRO A 273 28.96 -30.74 17.95
C PRO A 273 29.98 -29.59 18.10
N PRO A 274 29.61 -28.33 17.80
CA PRO A 274 30.48 -27.21 18.09
C PRO A 274 30.81 -27.22 19.58
N MET A 275 32.10 -27.22 19.93
CA MET A 275 32.54 -27.21 21.34
C MET A 275 32.32 -25.82 21.96
N LEU A 276 31.06 -25.43 22.16
CA LEU A 276 30.66 -24.09 22.60
C LEU A 276 31.23 -23.73 23.98
N GLU A 277 31.46 -24.73 24.84
CA GLU A 277 32.16 -24.59 26.12
C GLU A 277 33.57 -23.99 25.99
N LYS A 278 34.27 -24.24 24.88
CA LYS A 278 35.61 -23.71 24.61
C LYS A 278 35.59 -22.28 24.06
N VAL A 279 34.42 -21.73 23.76
CA VAL A 279 34.26 -20.37 23.21
C VAL A 279 34.19 -19.37 24.37
N GLN A 280 35.32 -18.73 24.70
CA GLN A 280 35.39 -17.83 25.85
C GLN A 280 34.34 -16.70 25.80
N ASP A 281 34.21 -15.99 24.67
CA ASP A 281 33.21 -14.94 24.48
C ASP A 281 31.80 -15.52 24.24
N ILE A 282 30.88 -15.33 25.20
CA ILE A 282 29.49 -15.78 25.06
C ILE A 282 28.70 -15.01 24.00
N HIS A 283 29.12 -13.80 23.63
CA HIS A 283 28.49 -13.02 22.56
C HIS A 283 28.75 -13.64 21.18
N VAL A 284 29.81 -14.47 21.02
CA VAL A 284 29.99 -15.33 19.83
C VAL A 284 28.89 -16.39 19.77
N VAL A 285 28.52 -17.03 20.88
CA VAL A 285 27.43 -18.03 20.91
C VAL A 285 26.08 -17.36 20.66
N CYS A 286 25.81 -16.22 21.30
CA CYS A 286 24.63 -15.39 21.05
C CYS A 286 24.54 -14.94 19.58
N GLY A 287 25.69 -14.63 18.98
CA GLY A 287 25.79 -14.21 17.59
C GLY A 287 25.62 -15.36 16.61
N LEU A 288 26.14 -16.55 16.91
CA LEU A 288 25.97 -17.80 16.15
C LEU A 288 24.49 -18.19 16.05
N LEU A 289 23.75 -18.14 17.16
CA LEU A 289 22.30 -18.38 17.19
C LEU A 289 21.55 -17.40 16.26
N LYS A 290 21.84 -16.10 16.38
CA LYS A 290 21.24 -15.07 15.51
C LYS A 290 21.66 -15.22 14.04
N ASP A 291 22.88 -15.69 13.76
CA ASP A 291 23.39 -15.91 12.40
C ASP A 291 22.73 -17.12 11.73
N PHE A 292 22.47 -18.20 12.50
CA PHE A 292 21.70 -19.35 12.05
C PHE A 292 20.29 -18.95 11.62
N LEU A 293 19.52 -18.31 12.50
CA LEU A 293 18.13 -17.89 12.22
C LEU A 293 18.02 -16.95 11.01
N ARG A 294 18.96 -16.00 10.84
CA ARG A 294 18.98 -15.06 9.71
C ARG A 294 19.45 -15.68 8.38
N LYS A 295 19.98 -16.90 8.39
CA LYS A 295 20.49 -17.60 7.18
C LYS A 295 19.65 -18.79 6.74
N LEU A 296 18.53 -19.03 7.43
CA LEU A 296 17.47 -19.90 6.93
C LEU A 296 16.99 -19.42 5.55
N LYS A 297 16.47 -20.35 4.74
CA LYS A 297 15.85 -20.05 3.43
C LYS A 297 14.70 -19.05 3.55
N GLU A 298 14.01 -19.11 4.67
CA GLU A 298 12.81 -18.36 5.05
C GLU A 298 12.90 -18.05 6.56
N PRO A 299 12.48 -16.86 7.03
CA PRO A 299 12.49 -16.54 8.46
C PRO A 299 11.65 -17.51 9.31
N LEU A 300 11.91 -17.51 10.62
CA LEU A 300 11.24 -18.43 11.56
C LEU A 300 9.72 -18.18 11.58
N ILE A 301 9.30 -16.92 11.46
CA ILE A 301 7.96 -16.57 10.98
C ILE A 301 7.97 -16.67 9.44
N THR A 302 7.26 -17.65 8.90
CA THR A 302 7.25 -17.94 7.46
C THR A 302 6.73 -16.78 6.61
N PHE A 303 7.22 -16.62 5.37
CA PHE A 303 6.73 -15.66 4.37
C PHE A 303 5.20 -15.71 4.25
N ARG A 304 4.62 -16.92 4.26
CA ARG A 304 3.17 -17.15 4.20
C ARG A 304 2.39 -16.51 5.35
N LEU A 305 2.95 -16.47 6.56
CA LEU A 305 2.29 -15.93 7.75
C LEU A 305 2.82 -14.56 8.18
N HIS A 306 3.95 -14.11 7.61
CA HIS A 306 4.64 -12.87 7.92
C HIS A 306 3.69 -11.67 8.00
N GLN A 307 2.97 -11.39 6.91
CA GLN A 307 2.03 -10.26 6.85
C GLN A 307 0.98 -10.34 7.97
N ARG A 308 0.44 -11.53 8.27
CA ARG A 308 -0.59 -11.70 9.30
C ARG A 308 -0.04 -11.47 10.71
N PHE A 309 1.22 -11.87 10.98
CA PHE A 309 1.89 -11.55 12.26
C PHE A 309 2.16 -10.05 12.39
N MET A 310 2.61 -9.40 11.31
CA MET A 310 2.84 -7.94 11.26
C MET A 310 1.53 -7.19 11.54
N GLU A 311 0.43 -7.55 10.85
CA GLU A 311 -0.91 -6.99 11.05
C GLU A 311 -1.43 -7.23 12.48
N ALA A 312 -1.29 -8.45 13.02
CA ALA A 312 -1.71 -8.77 14.39
C ALA A 312 -1.01 -7.90 15.43
N SER A 313 0.25 -7.51 15.21
CA SER A 313 1.01 -6.67 16.15
C SER A 313 0.54 -5.22 16.23
N GLU A 314 -0.16 -4.73 15.19
CA GLU A 314 -0.72 -3.36 15.14
C GLU A 314 -2.15 -3.30 15.70
N LEU A 315 -2.71 -4.42 16.17
CA LEU A 315 -4.03 -4.46 16.82
C LEU A 315 -3.97 -3.81 18.22
N THR A 316 -4.92 -2.91 18.48
CA THR A 316 -5.04 -2.16 19.73
C THR A 316 -5.74 -2.94 20.85
N CYS A 317 -6.67 -3.83 20.52
CA CYS A 317 -7.37 -4.67 21.49
C CYS A 317 -6.49 -5.86 21.92
N GLY A 318 -6.11 -5.90 23.21
CA GLY A 318 -5.19 -6.90 23.76
C GLY A 318 -5.67 -8.35 23.63
N ASP A 319 -6.93 -8.62 23.95
CA ASP A 319 -7.48 -9.98 23.96
C ASP A 319 -7.66 -10.53 22.54
N HIS A 320 -8.19 -9.70 21.63
CA HIS A 320 -8.35 -10.05 20.22
C HIS A 320 -6.99 -10.30 19.55
N ARG A 321 -6.00 -9.44 19.83
CA ARG A 321 -4.60 -9.64 19.39
C ARG A 321 -4.04 -10.96 19.91
N THR A 322 -4.23 -11.26 21.19
CA THR A 322 -3.75 -12.49 21.84
C THR A 322 -4.37 -13.72 21.20
N SER A 323 -5.69 -13.71 20.97
CA SER A 323 -6.42 -14.79 20.28
C SER A 323 -5.90 -15.04 18.86
N ILE A 324 -5.68 -13.97 18.07
CA ILE A 324 -5.12 -14.07 16.72
C ILE A 324 -3.69 -14.61 16.76
N LEU A 325 -2.84 -14.15 17.70
CA LEU A 325 -1.47 -14.65 17.83
C LEU A 325 -1.44 -16.15 18.15
N TYR A 326 -2.32 -16.65 19.03
CA TYR A 326 -2.44 -18.10 19.26
C TYR A 326 -2.81 -18.87 17.99
N GLN A 327 -3.75 -18.36 17.18
CA GLN A 327 -4.12 -18.99 15.90
C GLN A 327 -2.94 -18.98 14.91
N LEU A 328 -2.22 -17.87 14.80
CA LEU A 328 -1.08 -17.73 13.88
C LEU A 328 0.11 -18.59 14.29
N VAL A 329 0.39 -18.71 15.60
CA VAL A 329 1.43 -19.60 16.12
C VAL A 329 1.06 -21.06 15.87
N SER A 330 -0.18 -21.47 16.12
CA SER A 330 -0.65 -22.82 15.81
C SER A 330 -0.59 -23.15 14.31
N ALA A 331 -0.73 -22.15 13.44
CA ALA A 331 -0.64 -22.31 11.98
C ALA A 331 0.79 -22.37 11.41
N LEU A 332 1.83 -22.10 12.21
CA LEU A 332 3.23 -22.29 11.79
C LEU A 332 3.53 -23.78 11.57
N PRO A 333 4.41 -24.14 10.61
CA PRO A 333 4.94 -25.49 10.49
C PRO A 333 5.52 -25.98 11.81
N ASN A 334 5.37 -27.29 12.13
CA ASN A 334 5.75 -27.84 13.44
C ASN A 334 7.18 -27.46 13.84
N VAL A 335 8.16 -27.60 12.95
CA VAL A 335 9.56 -27.24 13.21
C VAL A 335 9.72 -25.76 13.57
N ASN A 336 9.05 -24.86 12.82
CA ASN A 336 9.07 -23.42 13.10
C ASN A 336 8.40 -23.09 14.44
N ARG A 337 7.25 -23.70 14.73
CA ARG A 337 6.47 -23.47 15.94
C ARG A 337 7.21 -23.94 17.19
N ASP A 338 7.75 -25.16 17.17
CA ASP A 338 8.48 -25.75 18.30
C ASP A 338 9.80 -24.98 18.54
N THR A 339 10.51 -24.61 17.47
CA THR A 339 11.73 -23.77 17.56
C THR A 339 11.42 -22.36 18.09
N LEU A 340 10.30 -21.75 17.69
CA LEU A 340 9.86 -20.46 18.20
C LEU A 340 9.47 -20.53 19.68
N ALA A 341 8.74 -21.56 20.10
CA ALA A 341 8.36 -21.77 21.49
C ALA A 341 9.59 -21.95 22.39
N PHE A 342 10.56 -22.75 21.96
CA PHE A 342 11.83 -22.96 22.67
C PHE A 342 12.65 -21.65 22.79
N LEU A 343 12.74 -20.88 21.70
CA LEU A 343 13.41 -19.57 21.71
C LEU A 343 12.72 -18.58 22.66
N LEU A 344 11.38 -18.50 22.65
CA LEU A 344 10.66 -17.53 23.49
C LEU A 344 10.76 -17.87 24.98
N LEU A 345 10.72 -19.15 25.36
CA LEU A 345 10.99 -19.59 26.73
C LEU A 345 12.40 -19.22 27.21
N HIS A 346 13.40 -19.32 26.34
CA HIS A 346 14.75 -18.83 26.64
C HIS A 346 14.76 -17.32 26.83
N LEU A 347 14.13 -16.55 25.94
CA LEU A 347 14.09 -15.09 26.04
C LEU A 347 13.33 -14.59 27.27
N HIS A 348 12.30 -15.31 27.74
CA HIS A 348 11.67 -15.04 29.03
C HIS A 348 12.63 -15.17 30.22
N LYS A 349 13.54 -16.17 30.22
CA LYS A 349 14.61 -16.27 31.25
C LYS A 349 15.60 -15.11 31.17
N VAL A 350 15.96 -14.67 29.96
CA VAL A 350 16.84 -13.51 29.75
C VAL A 350 16.19 -12.21 30.26
N MET A 351 14.88 -12.02 30.03
CA MET A 351 14.11 -10.89 30.59
C MET A 351 14.05 -10.93 32.12
N LYS A 352 13.94 -12.13 32.70
CA LYS A 352 13.90 -12.34 34.15
C LYS A 352 15.27 -12.19 34.83
N SER A 353 16.39 -12.25 34.10
CA SER A 353 17.71 -12.01 34.68
C SER A 353 17.99 -10.50 34.83
N PRO A 354 18.08 -9.96 36.07
CA PRO A 354 18.36 -8.54 36.26
C PRO A 354 19.76 -8.14 35.79
N ARG A 355 20.72 -9.08 35.81
CA ARG A 355 22.11 -8.85 35.40
C ARG A 355 22.25 -8.63 33.88
N CYS A 356 21.39 -9.25 33.08
CA CYS A 356 21.42 -9.08 31.63
C CYS A 356 21.05 -7.66 31.16
N GLN A 357 20.21 -6.91 31.90
CA GLN A 357 19.70 -5.60 31.50
C GLN A 357 18.98 -5.59 30.12
N MET A 358 18.37 -6.72 29.76
CA MET A 358 17.68 -6.93 28.47
C MET A 358 16.17 -7.08 28.68
N ASN A 359 15.48 -5.94 28.75
CA ASN A 359 14.02 -5.90 28.84
C ASN A 359 13.34 -6.35 27.52
N GLN A 360 12.01 -6.48 27.55
CA GLN A 360 11.20 -6.92 26.41
C GLN A 360 11.49 -6.12 25.13
N ASN A 361 11.52 -4.79 25.21
CA ASN A 361 11.78 -3.91 24.07
C ASN A 361 13.20 -4.09 23.51
N ASN A 362 14.21 -4.22 24.38
CA ASN A 362 15.60 -4.46 23.98
C ASN A 362 15.75 -5.78 23.23
N LEU A 363 15.12 -6.86 23.72
CA LEU A 363 15.13 -8.15 23.03
C LEU A 363 14.30 -8.11 21.74
N ALA A 364 13.16 -7.43 21.74
CA ALA A 364 12.31 -7.29 20.57
C ALA A 364 12.99 -6.55 19.42
N CYS A 365 13.77 -5.49 19.70
CA CYS A 365 14.58 -4.80 18.70
C CYS A 365 15.70 -5.68 18.13
N VAL A 366 16.25 -6.61 18.92
CA VAL A 366 17.30 -7.55 18.46
C VAL A 366 16.70 -8.72 17.68
N PHE A 367 15.60 -9.29 18.16
CA PHE A 367 15.02 -10.52 17.61
C PHE A 367 13.95 -10.30 16.55
N GLY A 368 13.29 -9.13 16.49
CA GLY A 368 12.37 -8.76 15.40
C GLY A 368 12.95 -9.04 14.01
N PRO A 369 14.06 -8.38 13.59
CA PRO A 369 14.68 -8.65 12.29
C PRO A 369 15.30 -10.06 12.15
N THR A 370 15.53 -10.77 13.26
CA THR A 370 16.14 -12.12 13.27
C THR A 370 15.11 -13.25 13.14
N VAL A 371 13.91 -13.08 13.71
CA VAL A 371 12.85 -14.10 13.82
C VAL A 371 11.72 -13.82 12.84
N VAL A 372 11.29 -12.55 12.74
CA VAL A 372 10.22 -12.11 11.85
C VAL A 372 10.77 -11.90 10.45
N GLY A 373 11.91 -11.20 10.32
CA GLY A 373 12.53 -10.93 9.02
C GLY A 373 11.58 -10.21 8.05
N HIS A 374 11.73 -10.47 6.76
CA HIS A 374 10.90 -9.89 5.70
C HIS A 374 10.02 -10.94 5.04
N GLY A 375 8.83 -10.54 4.58
CA GLY A 375 7.86 -11.43 3.93
C GLY A 375 8.24 -11.94 2.54
N MET A 376 9.46 -11.65 2.07
CA MET A 376 9.97 -12.03 0.75
C MET A 376 11.51 -12.18 0.76
N PRO A 377 12.12 -13.00 -0.12
CA PRO A 377 13.56 -13.27 -0.11
C PRO A 377 14.47 -12.05 -0.38
N GLU A 378 14.06 -11.15 -1.27
CA GLU A 378 14.81 -9.93 -1.63
C GLU A 378 13.86 -8.72 -1.53
N PRO A 379 13.70 -8.13 -0.33
CA PRO A 379 12.80 -7.00 -0.09
C PRO A 379 13.34 -5.70 -0.69
N SER A 380 12.44 -4.83 -1.16
CA SER A 380 12.82 -3.50 -1.64
C SER A 380 13.30 -2.58 -0.50
N PRO A 381 14.06 -1.51 -0.78
CA PRO A 381 14.45 -0.51 0.22
C PRO A 381 13.28 0.02 1.06
N THR A 382 12.12 0.25 0.44
CA THR A 382 10.92 0.74 1.13
C THR A 382 10.27 -0.33 2.01
N THR A 383 10.24 -1.60 1.56
CA THR A 383 9.82 -2.74 2.39
C THR A 383 10.73 -2.91 3.60
N ILE A 384 12.06 -2.80 3.42
CA ILE A 384 13.03 -2.89 4.52
C ILE A 384 12.75 -1.81 5.57
N MET A 385 12.58 -0.54 5.15
CA MET A 385 12.31 0.57 6.06
C MET A 385 10.99 0.41 6.82
N LYS A 386 9.92 -0.03 6.13
CA LYS A 386 8.61 -0.29 6.74
C LYS A 386 8.69 -1.42 7.77
N ASP A 387 9.21 -2.57 7.36
CA ASP A 387 9.23 -3.77 8.20
C ASP A 387 10.11 -3.57 9.44
N THR A 388 11.23 -2.87 9.33
CA THR A 388 12.16 -2.62 10.45
C THR A 388 11.47 -1.95 11.65
N ASN A 389 10.44 -1.14 11.43
CA ASN A 389 9.68 -0.47 12.50
C ASN A 389 8.58 -1.35 13.12
N THR A 390 8.13 -2.40 12.42
CA THR A 390 7.01 -3.27 12.85
C THR A 390 7.48 -4.63 13.36
N GLN A 391 8.58 -5.18 12.83
CA GLN A 391 9.18 -6.44 13.31
C GLN A 391 9.41 -6.47 14.84
N PRO A 392 9.86 -5.39 15.52
CA PRO A 392 9.97 -5.39 16.98
C PRO A 392 8.61 -5.46 17.67
N LYS A 393 7.55 -4.84 17.13
CA LYS A 393 6.19 -4.91 17.72
C LYS A 393 5.66 -6.34 17.73
N VAL A 394 5.85 -7.08 16.63
CA VAL A 394 5.53 -8.52 16.55
C VAL A 394 6.26 -9.29 17.64
N MET A 395 7.57 -9.05 17.78
CA MET A 395 8.39 -9.74 18.78
C MET A 395 7.99 -9.37 20.22
N CYS A 396 7.63 -8.12 20.51
CA CYS A 396 7.04 -7.71 21.78
C CYS A 396 5.75 -8.50 22.04
N CYS A 397 4.81 -8.55 21.09
CA CYS A 397 3.54 -9.25 21.27
C CYS A 397 3.72 -10.76 21.52
N LEU A 398 4.68 -11.40 20.86
CA LEU A 398 5.04 -12.80 21.11
C LEU A 398 5.66 -13.00 22.51
N LEU A 399 6.55 -12.10 22.94
CA LEU A 399 7.12 -12.10 24.30
C LEU A 399 6.09 -11.78 25.39
N SER A 400 4.96 -11.16 25.06
CA SER A 400 3.84 -10.95 25.99
C SER A 400 2.95 -12.18 26.19
N LEU A 401 3.08 -13.23 25.36
CA LEU A 401 2.30 -14.46 25.55
C LEU A 401 2.84 -15.27 26.76
N PRO A 402 1.97 -15.87 27.60
CA PRO A 402 2.39 -16.54 28.83
C PRO A 402 3.37 -17.71 28.61
N GLU A 403 4.34 -17.88 29.51
CA GLU A 403 5.26 -19.04 29.50
C GLU A 403 4.53 -20.40 29.49
N ALA A 404 3.35 -20.48 30.13
CA ALA A 404 2.55 -21.69 30.15
C ALA A 404 2.11 -22.13 28.74
N TYR A 405 1.80 -21.18 27.85
CA TYR A 405 1.43 -21.47 26.46
C TYR A 405 2.62 -22.02 25.66
N TRP A 406 3.80 -21.42 25.81
CA TRP A 406 5.01 -21.93 25.14
C TRP A 406 5.45 -23.30 25.69
N LYS A 407 5.29 -23.53 27.00
CA LYS A 407 5.48 -24.85 27.61
C LYS A 407 4.48 -25.88 27.09
N SER A 408 3.21 -25.53 26.91
CA SER A 408 2.21 -26.47 26.37
C SER A 408 2.55 -26.92 24.95
N ILE A 409 3.02 -26.01 24.08
CA ILE A 409 3.48 -26.39 22.73
C ILE A 409 4.57 -27.48 22.78
N LEU A 410 5.53 -27.37 23.70
CA LEU A 410 6.62 -28.34 23.83
C LEU A 410 6.25 -29.60 24.63
N ALA A 411 5.15 -29.60 25.38
CA ALA A 411 4.66 -30.75 26.14
C ALA A 411 3.63 -31.61 25.38
N SER A 412 2.85 -31.00 24.47
CA SER A 412 1.70 -31.62 23.79
C SER A 412 2.07 -32.63 22.70
N GLN A 413 2.80 -33.70 23.03
CA GLN A 413 2.80 -34.92 22.22
C GLN A 413 3.19 -36.24 22.93
N MET A 414 3.40 -36.26 24.26
CA MET A 414 3.71 -37.53 24.96
C MET A 414 2.53 -38.51 25.07
N ASP A 415 1.28 -38.06 24.86
CA ASP A 415 0.06 -38.87 25.03
C ASP A 415 -0.52 -39.48 23.72
N GLN A 416 0.16 -39.36 22.57
CA GLN A 416 -0.33 -39.94 21.29
C GLN A 416 0.54 -41.07 20.71
N ILE A 417 1.40 -41.67 21.53
CA ILE A 417 2.13 -42.91 21.18
C ILE A 417 1.95 -43.95 22.30
N SER A 418 0.69 -44.39 22.52
CA SER A 418 0.34 -45.47 23.46
C SER A 418 -0.91 -46.28 23.08
N THR A 419 -1.21 -46.44 21.78
CA THR A 419 -2.19 -47.44 21.31
C THR A 419 -1.83 -48.03 19.93
N CYS A 420 -0.75 -48.80 19.85
CA CYS A 420 -0.70 -50.13 19.19
C CYS A 420 0.73 -50.68 19.33
N SER A 421 0.88 -51.87 19.90
CA SER A 421 2.18 -52.53 20.11
C SER A 421 2.29 -53.82 19.30
N GLN A 422 3.53 -54.30 19.19
CA GLN A 422 3.98 -55.58 18.60
C GLN A 422 4.19 -55.53 17.07
N GLU A 423 5.27 -56.09 16.51
CA GLU A 423 6.16 -57.16 17.02
C GLU A 423 7.68 -56.87 16.95
N GLY A 424 8.48 -57.53 17.82
CA GLY A 424 9.91 -57.89 17.66
C GLY A 424 10.98 -56.77 17.53
N GLY A 425 12.15 -56.82 18.21
CA GLY A 425 12.67 -57.73 19.23
C GLY A 425 14.17 -57.48 19.47
N HIS A 426 14.61 -57.54 20.74
CA HIS A 426 16.02 -57.44 21.23
C HIS A 426 16.82 -56.15 20.94
N GLY A 427 17.52 -55.52 21.90
CA GLY A 427 17.53 -55.71 23.36
C GLY A 427 18.76 -55.09 24.04
N ARG A 428 18.70 -54.91 25.38
CA ARG A 428 19.83 -54.65 26.32
C ARG A 428 20.50 -53.26 26.22
N LEU A 429 21.09 -52.63 27.24
CA LEU A 429 21.06 -52.64 28.73
C LEU A 429 21.75 -51.28 29.09
N PHE A 430 21.29 -50.36 29.94
CA PHE A 430 21.25 -50.39 31.41
C PHE A 430 20.63 -49.07 31.96
N LYS A 431 20.12 -49.14 33.20
CA LYS A 431 19.88 -48.08 34.21
C LYS A 431 20.62 -48.56 35.49
N PRO A 432 20.64 -47.87 36.66
CA PRO A 432 20.36 -46.47 37.01
C PRO A 432 21.48 -45.89 37.93
N LEU A 433 21.18 -44.82 38.70
CA LEU A 433 21.56 -44.47 40.10
C LEU A 433 21.26 -42.96 40.29
N THR A 434 20.61 -42.41 41.33
CA THR A 434 19.91 -42.94 42.52
C THR A 434 18.88 -41.89 43.01
N SER A 435 17.86 -42.29 43.78
CA SER A 435 17.04 -41.38 44.63
C SER A 435 17.60 -41.33 46.07
N PRO A 436 17.07 -40.50 47.00
CA PRO A 436 15.87 -40.86 47.81
C PRO A 436 14.81 -39.72 47.91
N GLU A 437 13.50 -39.97 47.76
CA GLU A 437 12.46 -40.30 48.80
C GLU A 437 11.76 -39.04 49.38
N LEU A 438 10.47 -39.03 49.78
CA LEU A 438 9.44 -40.07 49.95
C LEU A 438 8.03 -39.56 49.51
N ASN A 439 7.00 -40.42 49.53
CA ASN A 439 5.71 -40.23 48.83
C ASN A 439 4.47 -40.56 49.71
N SER A 440 3.30 -39.96 49.42
CA SER A 440 1.96 -40.24 50.00
C SER A 440 0.91 -39.30 49.35
N TYR A 441 -0.27 -39.68 48.84
CA TYR A 441 -0.97 -40.98 48.71
C TYR A 441 -1.89 -40.96 47.46
N TYR A 442 -2.34 -42.12 46.97
CA TYR A 442 -3.17 -42.31 45.76
C TYR A 442 -4.64 -42.64 46.08
N GLN A 443 -5.57 -42.44 45.12
CA GLN A 443 -6.60 -43.46 44.75
C GLN A 443 -7.28 -43.17 43.39
N SER A 444 -7.89 -44.19 42.77
CA SER A 444 -8.28 -44.25 41.35
C SER A 444 -9.49 -45.21 41.11
N VAL A 445 -9.73 -45.64 39.84
CA VAL A 445 -10.72 -46.67 39.35
C VAL A 445 -12.14 -46.11 39.07
N SER A 446 -12.88 -46.42 37.97
CA SER A 446 -12.59 -46.98 36.63
C SER A 446 -13.77 -46.71 35.65
N ARG A 447 -13.65 -47.07 34.37
CA ARG A 447 -14.67 -46.93 33.29
C ARG A 447 -15.36 -48.25 32.93
N GLY A 448 -16.62 -48.16 32.48
CA GLY A 448 -17.34 -49.19 31.72
C GLY A 448 -17.73 -48.69 30.32
N SER A 449 -17.92 -49.59 29.35
CA SER A 449 -18.08 -49.31 27.91
C SER A 449 -19.37 -49.93 27.36
N LEU A 450 -19.95 -49.35 26.29
CA LEU A 450 -20.29 -50.08 25.05
C LEU A 450 -20.90 -49.18 23.94
N ARG A 451 -20.76 -49.61 22.68
CA ARG A 451 -21.28 -48.98 21.45
C ARG A 451 -22.70 -49.49 21.12
N GLY A 452 -23.51 -48.70 20.40
CA GLY A 452 -24.54 -49.31 19.54
C GLY A 452 -25.66 -48.45 18.94
N ARG A 453 -25.56 -48.16 17.63
CA ARG A 453 -26.63 -47.91 16.63
C ARG A 453 -27.61 -46.72 16.76
N ILE A 454 -27.85 -46.11 15.58
CA ILE A 454 -28.83 -45.07 15.26
C ILE A 454 -30.16 -45.71 14.84
N ARG A 455 -31.30 -45.09 15.20
CA ARG A 455 -32.57 -45.13 14.46
C ARG A 455 -33.27 -43.76 14.51
N ASN A 456 -33.99 -43.43 13.43
CA ASN A 456 -34.71 -42.17 13.21
C ASN A 456 -36.11 -42.16 13.84
N LEU A 457 -36.69 -40.94 13.92
CA LEU A 457 -38.10 -40.49 14.06
C LEU A 457 -38.18 -39.40 15.15
N GLY A 458 -38.91 -38.29 15.04
CA GLY A 458 -39.75 -37.79 13.95
C GLY A 458 -41.01 -37.08 14.49
N ASN A 459 -41.03 -35.74 14.47
CA ASN A 459 -42.14 -34.80 14.73
C ASN A 459 -43.00 -34.93 16.02
N SER A 460 -43.20 -33.80 16.73
CA SER A 460 -44.45 -33.01 16.69
C SER A 460 -44.45 -31.87 17.72
N ALA A 461 -45.31 -30.87 17.52
CA ALA A 461 -45.45 -29.69 18.38
C ALA A 461 -46.78 -29.72 19.15
N ASP A 462 -46.87 -28.95 20.25
CA ASP A 462 -48.07 -28.41 20.95
C ASP A 462 -47.65 -27.94 22.37
N MET A 463 -48.43 -27.18 23.16
CA MET A 463 -49.14 -25.91 22.92
C MET A 463 -49.25 -25.16 24.29
N PHE A 464 -49.71 -23.90 24.32
CA PHE A 464 -49.71 -23.00 25.49
C PHE A 464 -50.62 -23.41 26.68
N SER A 465 -50.25 -23.01 27.92
CA SER A 465 -51.17 -22.31 28.85
C SER A 465 -50.44 -21.56 29.98
N LEU A 466 -51.14 -20.65 30.68
CA LEU A 466 -50.61 -19.63 31.61
C LEU A 466 -51.10 -19.77 33.07
N SER A 467 -50.30 -19.17 33.97
CA SER A 467 -50.68 -18.38 35.18
C SER A 467 -50.63 -19.08 36.57
N PRO A 468 -50.62 -18.33 37.70
CA PRO A 468 -49.56 -17.38 38.07
C PRO A 468 -49.11 -17.47 39.56
N HIS A 469 -48.12 -16.64 39.94
CA HIS A 469 -47.64 -16.32 41.30
C HIS A 469 -46.92 -17.42 42.13
N GLN A 470 -45.60 -17.28 42.25
CA GLN A 470 -44.97 -16.86 43.52
C GLN A 470 -43.53 -16.32 43.33
N ASN A 471 -43.31 -15.11 43.86
CA ASN A 471 -42.09 -14.53 44.43
C ASN A 471 -40.75 -14.57 43.66
N ALA A 472 -40.54 -13.51 42.87
CA ALA A 472 -39.42 -12.58 42.97
C ALA A 472 -38.10 -13.05 43.68
N LEU A 473 -37.18 -13.60 42.90
CA LEU A 473 -35.77 -13.17 42.84
C LEU A 473 -35.16 -13.68 41.51
N VAL A 474 -34.02 -13.14 41.06
CA VAL A 474 -33.32 -13.49 39.81
C VAL A 474 -34.04 -13.06 38.52
N LEU A 475 -33.95 -11.76 38.17
CA LEU A 475 -34.35 -11.25 36.86
C LEU A 475 -33.34 -10.23 36.29
N THR A 476 -32.08 -10.66 36.15
CA THR A 476 -30.99 -9.90 35.47
C THR A 476 -30.02 -10.82 34.71
N ALA A 477 -30.51 -11.87 34.02
CA ALA A 477 -29.63 -12.79 33.29
C ALA A 477 -30.16 -13.41 31.98
N VAL A 478 -31.45 -13.25 31.60
CA VAL A 478 -31.97 -13.80 30.32
C VAL A 478 -32.88 -12.80 29.61
N SER A 479 -32.28 -11.71 29.13
CA SER A 479 -32.90 -10.80 28.16
C SER A 479 -31.82 -10.28 27.21
N PHE A 480 -31.38 -11.11 26.25
CA PHE A 480 -30.80 -10.68 24.96
C PHE A 480 -30.62 -11.83 23.94
N SER A 481 -31.51 -12.83 23.94
CA SER A 481 -31.56 -13.87 22.90
C SER A 481 -32.40 -13.45 21.67
N LEU A 482 -32.39 -12.17 21.35
CA LEU A 482 -33.08 -11.58 20.20
C LEU A 482 -32.37 -10.27 19.80
N ASN A 483 -31.18 -10.41 19.20
CA ASN A 483 -30.47 -9.27 18.63
C ASN A 483 -29.51 -9.64 17.49
N CYS A 484 -30.03 -10.30 16.45
CA CYS A 484 -29.39 -10.34 15.11
C CYS A 484 -29.44 -8.97 14.38
N CYS A 485 -29.33 -7.86 15.12
CA CYS A 485 -29.50 -6.49 14.61
C CYS A 485 -28.35 -5.52 14.97
N PHE A 486 -27.29 -5.95 15.67
CA PHE A 486 -26.14 -5.09 16.01
C PHE A 486 -25.03 -5.00 14.96
N ALA A 487 -25.34 -5.20 13.67
CA ALA A 487 -24.43 -4.76 12.61
C ALA A 487 -24.37 -3.22 12.48
N SER A 488 -25.36 -2.51 13.03
CA SER A 488 -25.59 -1.08 12.81
C SER A 488 -24.82 -0.12 13.73
N SER A 489 -24.14 -0.60 14.77
CA SER A 489 -23.53 0.26 15.82
C SER A 489 -22.09 0.74 15.51
N LEU A 490 -21.42 0.15 14.51
CA LEU A 490 -20.01 0.43 14.18
C LEU A 490 -19.79 1.46 13.07
N ILE A 491 -20.82 1.76 12.27
CA ILE A 491 -20.72 2.72 11.16
C ILE A 491 -21.45 4.01 11.58
N PRO A 492 -20.79 5.19 11.56
CA PRO A 492 -21.45 6.44 11.89
C PRO A 492 -22.50 6.79 10.83
N HIS A 493 -23.68 7.28 11.25
CA HIS A 493 -24.79 7.65 10.37
C HIS A 493 -24.41 8.73 9.31
N ILE A 494 -23.35 9.50 9.57
CA ILE A 494 -22.78 10.48 8.64
C ILE A 494 -21.85 9.87 7.56
N ALA A 495 -21.57 8.56 7.57
CA ALA A 495 -20.66 7.90 6.63
C ALA A 495 -20.98 8.12 5.13
N PRO A 496 -22.26 8.14 4.69
CA PRO A 496 -22.62 8.40 3.29
C PRO A 496 -22.33 9.83 2.79
N TYR A 497 -21.82 10.72 3.65
CA TYR A 497 -21.65 12.16 3.37
C TYR A 497 -20.17 12.61 3.33
N PHE A 498 -19.19 11.70 3.35
CA PHE A 498 -17.76 12.04 3.33
C PHE A 498 -17.20 12.48 1.96
N GLY A 499 -18.07 12.78 0.99
CA GLY A 499 -17.69 13.18 -0.37
C GLY A 499 -16.70 12.19 -1.00
N THR A 500 -15.63 12.69 -1.64
CA THR A 500 -14.57 11.85 -2.22
C THR A 500 -13.75 11.00 -1.23
N LYS A 501 -14.04 11.02 0.08
CA LYS A 501 -13.44 10.14 1.11
C LYS A 501 -14.42 9.09 1.64
N THR A 502 -15.59 8.97 1.02
CA THR A 502 -16.58 7.93 1.33
C THR A 502 -15.99 6.56 0.97
N ARG A 503 -16.26 5.55 1.80
CA ARG A 503 -15.84 4.16 1.55
C ARG A 503 -16.63 3.57 0.38
N TYR A 504 -16.07 2.57 -0.28
CA TYR A 504 -16.76 1.93 -1.42
C TYR A 504 -18.04 1.21 -0.98
N GLU A 505 -18.04 0.64 0.23
CA GLU A 505 -19.16 -0.09 0.80
C GLU A 505 -20.39 0.80 1.09
N GLU A 506 -20.25 2.12 1.21
CA GLU A 506 -21.43 3.01 1.34
C GLU A 506 -22.20 3.16 0.03
N VAL A 507 -21.53 2.94 -1.10
CA VAL A 507 -22.13 2.98 -2.46
C VAL A 507 -22.58 1.59 -2.90
N ASN A 508 -21.92 0.53 -2.42
CA ASN A 508 -22.37 -0.86 -2.57
C ASN A 508 -22.51 -1.56 -1.21
N PRO A 509 -23.62 -1.34 -0.46
CA PRO A 509 -23.81 -1.87 0.91
C PRO A 509 -23.81 -3.39 1.05
N ARG A 510 -23.93 -4.14 -0.06
CA ARG A 510 -23.85 -5.61 -0.04
C ARG A 510 -22.45 -6.09 0.35
N LEU A 511 -21.42 -5.29 0.04
CA LEU A 511 -20.02 -5.56 0.38
C LEU A 511 -19.75 -5.54 1.89
N LEU A 512 -20.64 -4.97 2.70
CA LEU A 512 -20.56 -5.05 4.17
C LEU A 512 -20.82 -6.48 4.71
N ARG A 513 -21.51 -7.33 3.94
CA ARG A 513 -21.82 -8.72 4.30
C ARG A 513 -20.94 -9.72 3.57
N ASP A 514 -20.65 -9.45 2.29
CA ASP A 514 -19.81 -10.28 1.44
C ASP A 514 -19.02 -9.37 0.48
N VAL A 515 -17.71 -9.23 0.73
CA VAL A 515 -16.80 -8.37 -0.06
C VAL A 515 -16.59 -8.86 -1.50
N LEU A 516 -16.93 -10.12 -1.79
CA LEU A 516 -16.88 -10.72 -3.13
C LEU A 516 -18.27 -10.84 -3.76
N PHE A 517 -19.31 -10.23 -3.15
CA PHE A 517 -20.68 -10.30 -3.66
C PHE A 517 -20.77 -9.77 -5.10
N VAL A 518 -21.31 -10.59 -6.00
CA VAL A 518 -21.52 -10.25 -7.41
C VAL A 518 -22.99 -10.44 -7.81
N ASN A 519 -23.63 -9.37 -8.27
CA ASN A 519 -24.97 -9.44 -8.84
C ASN A 519 -24.91 -9.49 -10.37
N ARG A 520 -25.01 -10.67 -10.98
CA ARG A 520 -25.04 -10.79 -12.45
C ARG A 520 -26.18 -10.03 -13.14
N SER A 521 -27.29 -9.74 -12.43
CA SER A 521 -28.44 -9.01 -13.01
C SER A 521 -28.19 -7.52 -13.29
N ILE A 522 -27.02 -6.98 -12.93
CA ILE A 522 -26.56 -5.64 -13.36
C ILE A 522 -26.15 -5.61 -14.84
N LEU A 523 -25.84 -6.76 -15.43
CA LEU A 523 -25.54 -6.87 -16.85
C LEU A 523 -26.87 -6.84 -17.61
N LYS A 524 -27.10 -5.78 -18.38
CA LYS A 524 -28.36 -5.43 -19.05
C LYS A 524 -28.27 -5.53 -20.57
N ALA A 525 -27.43 -6.43 -21.07
CA ALA A 525 -27.50 -6.84 -22.48
C ALA A 525 -28.92 -7.35 -22.81
N PRO A 526 -29.48 -7.04 -23.99
CA PRO A 526 -30.85 -7.40 -24.32
C PRO A 526 -31.09 -8.91 -24.25
N THR A 527 -32.11 -9.33 -23.49
CA THR A 527 -32.46 -10.75 -23.30
C THR A 527 -33.08 -11.39 -24.54
N THR A 528 -33.53 -10.58 -25.51
CA THR A 528 -34.10 -11.00 -26.79
C THR A 528 -33.04 -11.34 -27.84
N GLU A 529 -31.77 -10.99 -27.61
CA GLU A 529 -30.66 -11.21 -28.54
C GLU A 529 -29.59 -12.09 -27.87
N ARG A 530 -28.94 -12.99 -28.63
CA ARG A 530 -27.74 -13.66 -28.09
C ARG A 530 -26.59 -12.65 -28.06
N CYS A 531 -26.28 -12.15 -26.87
CA CYS A 531 -25.21 -11.21 -26.62
C CYS A 531 -24.07 -11.86 -25.80
N SER A 532 -22.82 -11.57 -26.13
CA SER A 532 -21.65 -12.00 -25.34
C SER A 532 -20.66 -10.84 -25.14
N PRO A 533 -20.08 -10.66 -23.93
CA PRO A 533 -19.13 -9.59 -23.69
C PRO A 533 -17.80 -9.90 -24.40
N VAL A 534 -17.34 -8.95 -25.23
CA VAL A 534 -16.13 -9.07 -26.08
C VAL A 534 -15.00 -8.14 -25.68
N HIS A 535 -15.30 -7.03 -24.98
CA HIS A 535 -14.28 -6.14 -24.42
C HIS A 535 -14.78 -5.39 -23.18
N LEU A 536 -13.89 -5.17 -22.21
CA LEU A 536 -14.12 -4.40 -20.99
C LEU A 536 -13.08 -3.29 -20.85
N THR A 537 -13.48 -2.01 -20.95
CA THR A 537 -12.62 -0.91 -20.47
C THR A 537 -13.06 -0.49 -19.07
N ALA A 538 -12.14 -0.47 -18.10
CA ALA A 538 -12.41 -0.13 -16.70
C ALA A 538 -11.52 1.04 -16.26
N VAL A 539 -12.13 2.20 -16.01
CA VAL A 539 -11.45 3.36 -15.41
C VAL A 539 -11.69 3.32 -13.90
N ILE A 540 -10.62 3.15 -13.12
CA ILE A 540 -10.68 2.85 -11.69
C ILE A 540 -9.91 3.89 -10.89
N ARG A 541 -10.49 4.37 -9.79
CA ARG A 541 -9.81 5.21 -8.80
C ARG A 541 -9.05 4.34 -7.80
N HIS A 542 -7.89 4.81 -7.36
CA HIS A 542 -7.17 4.19 -6.23
C HIS A 542 -8.06 3.96 -4.98
N GLY A 543 -7.69 2.97 -4.17
CA GLY A 543 -8.41 2.63 -2.95
C GLY A 543 -8.22 3.62 -1.81
N SER A 544 -8.74 3.25 -0.64
CA SER A 544 -8.59 3.95 0.64
C SER A 544 -7.12 4.24 0.96
N ARG A 545 -6.86 5.43 1.48
CA ARG A 545 -5.50 5.94 1.70
C ARG A 545 -5.42 6.83 2.93
N TYR A 546 -4.20 6.99 3.45
CA TYR A 546 -3.90 7.96 4.49
C TYR A 546 -4.20 9.41 4.06
N PRO A 547 -4.31 10.36 5.01
CA PRO A 547 -4.38 11.78 4.70
C PRO A 547 -3.10 12.26 3.98
N THR A 548 -3.19 13.35 3.24
CA THR A 548 -1.99 14.02 2.70
C THR A 548 -1.36 14.91 3.76
N VAL A 549 -0.06 15.24 3.65
CA VAL A 549 0.67 16.12 4.59
C VAL A 549 -0.09 17.42 4.89
N LYS A 550 -0.73 18.04 3.89
CA LYS A 550 -1.58 19.23 4.09
C LYS A 550 -2.74 18.97 5.07
N ASN A 551 -3.37 17.80 5.01
CA ASN A 551 -4.43 17.41 5.93
C ASN A 551 -3.84 16.97 7.29
N ILE A 552 -2.72 16.25 7.33
CA ILE A 552 -2.04 15.86 8.57
C ILE A 552 -1.68 17.10 9.40
N ARG A 553 -1.08 18.12 8.79
CA ARG A 553 -0.76 19.40 9.45
C ARG A 553 -2.00 20.14 9.96
N ARG A 554 -3.15 20.04 9.27
CA ARG A 554 -4.43 20.61 9.74
C ARG A 554 -4.98 19.84 10.95
N ILE A 555 -4.92 18.51 10.92
CA ILE A 555 -5.34 17.61 12.01
C ILE A 555 -4.45 17.81 13.24
N GLN A 556 -3.12 17.93 13.06
CA GLN A 556 -2.18 18.28 14.13
C GLN A 556 -2.57 19.59 14.82
N ARG A 557 -2.76 20.69 14.06
CA ARG A 557 -3.18 21.98 14.63
C ARG A 557 -4.51 21.91 15.37
N LEU A 558 -5.49 21.17 14.84
CA LEU A 558 -6.77 20.96 15.51
C LEU A 558 -6.59 20.20 16.84
N SER A 559 -5.88 19.08 16.83
CA SER A 559 -5.66 18.26 18.04
C SER A 559 -4.89 19.02 19.12
N GLU A 560 -3.93 19.86 18.73
CA GLU A 560 -3.16 20.71 19.64
C GLU A 560 -4.02 21.82 20.24
N LEU A 561 -4.88 22.47 19.44
CA LEU A 561 -5.83 23.47 19.90
C LEU A 561 -6.84 22.88 20.89
N VAL A 562 -7.42 21.71 20.56
CA VAL A 562 -8.34 20.99 21.44
C VAL A 562 -7.65 20.62 22.76
N ARG A 563 -6.43 20.07 22.74
CA ARG A 563 -5.74 19.66 23.97
C ARG A 563 -5.38 20.85 24.89
N ARG A 564 -5.17 22.04 24.33
CA ARG A 564 -4.76 23.24 25.08
C ARG A 564 -5.94 24.11 25.55
N GLU A 565 -6.94 24.31 24.70
CA GLU A 565 -7.97 25.34 24.89
C GLU A 565 -9.39 24.76 25.10
N ALA A 566 -9.63 23.45 24.92
CA ALA A 566 -10.97 22.87 25.09
C ALA A 566 -11.39 22.79 26.57
N SER A 567 -12.56 23.32 26.88
CA SER A 567 -13.21 23.13 28.19
C SER A 567 -13.48 21.64 28.47
N ARG A 568 -13.27 21.17 29.70
CA ARG A 568 -13.55 19.77 30.07
C ARG A 568 -15.02 19.43 29.81
N GLY A 569 -15.25 18.44 28.95
CA GLY A 569 -16.58 18.01 28.55
C GLY A 569 -17.26 17.10 29.58
N SER A 570 -18.58 17.25 29.72
CA SER A 570 -19.42 16.34 30.52
C SER A 570 -19.71 15.03 29.77
N GLU A 571 -19.67 15.03 28.43
CA GLU A 571 -19.95 13.85 27.62
C GLU A 571 -18.69 13.02 27.35
N ARG A 572 -18.81 11.70 27.40
CA ARG A 572 -17.68 10.76 27.22
C ARG A 572 -16.90 11.00 25.93
N TRP A 573 -17.58 11.22 24.81
CA TRP A 573 -16.92 11.45 23.51
C TRP A 573 -16.10 12.75 23.48
N GLN A 574 -16.40 13.76 24.32
CA GLN A 574 -15.59 14.97 24.45
C GLN A 574 -14.28 14.67 25.16
N GLN A 575 -14.31 13.82 26.19
CA GLN A 575 -13.13 13.35 26.92
C GLN A 575 -12.26 12.45 26.02
N ASP A 576 -12.91 11.56 25.24
CA ASP A 576 -12.24 10.73 24.23
C ASP A 576 -11.53 11.60 23.18
N ILE A 577 -12.16 12.69 22.71
CA ILE A 577 -11.53 13.68 21.80
C ILE A 577 -10.36 14.44 22.45
N GLN A 578 -10.47 14.83 23.73
CA GLN A 578 -9.39 15.52 24.45
C GLN A 578 -8.17 14.63 24.70
N SER A 579 -8.41 13.33 24.91
CA SER A 579 -7.37 12.30 25.03
C SER A 579 -6.91 11.71 23.69
N TRP A 580 -7.51 12.10 22.55
CA TRP A 580 -7.21 11.52 21.25
C TRP A 580 -5.79 11.89 20.81
N GLU A 581 -4.95 10.88 20.64
CA GLU A 581 -3.60 11.02 20.12
C GLU A 581 -3.59 11.02 18.59
N ASN A 582 -2.97 12.03 18.00
CA ASN A 582 -2.83 12.11 16.55
C ASN A 582 -1.75 11.15 16.05
N TRP A 583 -2.20 9.98 15.61
CA TRP A 583 -1.37 8.91 15.07
C TRP A 583 -1.02 9.08 13.56
N PHE A 584 -1.48 10.15 12.91
CA PHE A 584 -1.11 10.43 11.51
C PHE A 584 0.25 11.14 11.42
N THR A 585 1.22 10.50 10.78
CA THR A 585 2.60 11.00 10.61
C THR A 585 2.86 11.43 9.16
N GLU A 586 3.72 12.43 8.95
CA GLU A 586 3.88 13.05 7.61
C GLU A 586 4.40 12.10 6.52
N ASP A 587 5.13 11.05 6.90
CA ASP A 587 5.60 10.00 5.97
C ASP A 587 4.43 9.19 5.34
N MET A 588 3.24 9.19 5.95
CA MET A 588 2.04 8.55 5.41
C MET A 588 1.47 9.24 4.15
N ASP A 589 2.03 10.37 3.69
CA ASP A 589 1.48 11.31 2.68
C ASP A 589 0.63 10.67 1.54
N GLY A 590 -0.68 10.55 1.77
CA GLY A 590 -1.60 9.99 0.78
C GLY A 590 -1.26 8.55 0.33
N GLN A 591 -0.44 7.82 1.08
CA GLN A 591 -0.09 6.42 0.83
C GLN A 591 -1.33 5.53 0.92
N LEU A 592 -1.41 4.52 0.05
CA LEU A 592 -2.50 3.54 0.06
C LEU A 592 -2.45 2.71 1.35
N VAL A 593 -3.60 2.52 2.02
CA VAL A 593 -3.64 1.68 3.24
C VAL A 593 -3.88 0.22 2.89
N THR A 594 -3.61 -0.71 3.82
CA THR A 594 -3.83 -2.15 3.61
C THR A 594 -5.26 -2.46 3.17
N LYS A 595 -6.26 -1.77 3.77
CA LYS A 595 -7.66 -1.85 3.34
C LYS A 595 -7.85 -1.38 1.88
N GLY A 596 -7.17 -0.31 1.45
CA GLY A 596 -7.20 0.15 0.07
C GLY A 596 -6.59 -0.83 -0.93
N ARG A 597 -5.58 -1.64 -0.53
CA ARG A 597 -5.13 -2.77 -1.36
C ARG A 597 -6.20 -3.87 -1.42
N ALA A 598 -6.83 -4.21 -0.30
CA ALA A 598 -7.91 -5.21 -0.27
C ALA A 598 -9.09 -4.81 -1.19
N GLU A 599 -9.56 -3.56 -1.10
CA GLU A 599 -10.64 -3.02 -1.95
C GLU A 599 -10.42 -3.29 -3.45
N LEU A 600 -9.18 -3.12 -3.95
CA LEU A 600 -8.84 -3.33 -5.36
C LEU A 600 -8.63 -4.81 -5.71
N ARG A 601 -8.08 -5.62 -4.80
CA ARG A 601 -7.95 -7.07 -4.96
C ARG A 601 -9.33 -7.75 -5.03
N ASP A 602 -10.25 -7.27 -4.21
CA ASP A 602 -11.63 -7.75 -4.16
C ASP A 602 -12.41 -7.27 -5.39
N LEU A 603 -12.22 -6.01 -5.83
CA LEU A 603 -12.78 -5.51 -7.09
C LEU A 603 -12.31 -6.33 -8.30
N ALA A 604 -11.02 -6.65 -8.40
CA ALA A 604 -10.50 -7.54 -9.44
C ALA A 604 -11.18 -8.92 -9.42
N SER A 605 -11.37 -9.49 -8.22
CA SER A 605 -12.04 -10.78 -8.03
C SER A 605 -13.52 -10.75 -8.43
N ARG A 606 -14.23 -9.65 -8.12
CA ARG A 606 -15.64 -9.44 -8.55
C ARG A 606 -15.76 -9.24 -10.06
N LEU A 607 -14.86 -8.46 -10.67
CA LEU A 607 -14.84 -8.27 -12.13
C LEU A 607 -14.52 -9.57 -12.87
N LEU A 608 -13.56 -10.38 -12.39
CA LEU A 608 -13.27 -11.71 -12.95
C LEU A 608 -14.49 -12.63 -12.88
N THR A 609 -15.27 -12.54 -11.80
CA THR A 609 -16.51 -13.31 -11.62
C THR A 609 -17.64 -12.83 -12.54
N LEU A 610 -17.74 -11.51 -12.78
CA LEU A 610 -18.70 -10.91 -13.73
C LEU A 610 -18.36 -11.25 -15.19
N PHE A 611 -17.09 -11.15 -15.57
CA PHE A 611 -16.60 -11.24 -16.96
C PHE A 611 -15.59 -12.39 -17.17
N PRO A 612 -15.93 -13.65 -16.85
CA PRO A 612 -14.99 -14.77 -16.91
C PRO A 612 -14.51 -15.06 -18.34
N SER A 613 -15.29 -14.76 -19.38
CA SER A 613 -14.87 -14.90 -20.77
C SER A 613 -13.74 -13.95 -21.17
N LEU A 614 -13.62 -12.80 -20.49
CA LEU A 614 -12.63 -11.76 -20.77
C LEU A 614 -11.41 -11.87 -19.85
N LEU A 615 -11.61 -12.12 -18.56
CA LEU A 615 -10.60 -12.00 -17.51
C LEU A 615 -10.02 -13.35 -17.03
N LEU A 616 -10.28 -14.46 -17.72
CA LEU A 616 -9.69 -15.78 -17.40
C LEU A 616 -8.17 -15.80 -17.65
N GLU A 617 -7.46 -16.71 -16.97
CA GLU A 617 -6.00 -16.90 -17.07
C GLU A 617 -5.45 -16.89 -18.52
N LYS A 618 -6.11 -17.59 -19.45
CA LYS A 618 -5.72 -17.66 -20.89
C LYS A 618 -5.66 -16.29 -21.60
N ASN A 619 -6.35 -15.29 -21.08
CA ASN A 619 -6.45 -13.95 -21.67
C ASN A 619 -5.56 -12.93 -20.96
N LEU A 620 -5.04 -13.25 -19.78
CA LEU A 620 -4.39 -12.26 -18.89
C LEU A 620 -3.19 -11.57 -19.54
N ASN A 621 -2.41 -12.28 -20.36
CA ASN A 621 -1.27 -11.72 -21.11
C ASN A 621 -1.67 -10.73 -22.22
N ARG A 622 -2.96 -10.60 -22.53
CA ARG A 622 -3.52 -9.68 -23.54
C ARG A 622 -4.28 -8.50 -22.93
N ILE A 623 -4.36 -8.39 -21.59
CA ILE A 623 -5.03 -7.29 -20.90
C ILE A 623 -4.11 -6.07 -20.86
N SER A 624 -4.62 -4.91 -21.30
CA SER A 624 -3.96 -3.62 -21.10
C SER A 624 -4.05 -3.22 -19.63
N LEU A 625 -2.91 -2.95 -18.97
CA LEU A 625 -2.85 -2.41 -17.61
C LEU A 625 -2.09 -1.08 -17.60
N ARG A 626 -2.75 0.00 -17.18
CA ARG A 626 -2.13 1.33 -17.04
C ARG A 626 -2.42 1.96 -15.68
N SER A 627 -1.43 2.61 -15.08
CA SER A 627 -1.56 3.35 -13.82
C SER A 627 -0.97 4.76 -13.96
N SER A 628 -1.47 5.74 -13.20
CA SER A 628 -0.71 6.97 -12.97
C SER A 628 0.51 6.71 -12.08
N SER A 629 1.55 7.55 -12.17
CA SER A 629 2.82 7.38 -11.44
C SER A 629 2.71 7.64 -9.93
N LYS A 630 1.58 8.13 -9.44
CA LYS A 630 1.39 8.35 -8.00
C LYS A 630 1.42 7.00 -7.28
N HIS A 631 2.28 6.86 -6.26
CA HIS A 631 2.43 5.66 -5.43
C HIS A 631 1.10 4.93 -5.12
N ARG A 632 0.08 5.66 -4.68
CA ARG A 632 -1.23 5.08 -4.34
C ARG A 632 -1.96 4.41 -5.51
N CYS A 633 -1.73 4.84 -6.74
CA CYS A 633 -2.29 4.24 -7.95
C CYS A 633 -1.49 3.00 -8.35
N VAL A 634 -0.15 3.09 -8.36
CA VAL A 634 0.75 1.95 -8.60
C VAL A 634 0.46 0.82 -7.60
N SER A 635 0.41 1.14 -6.31
CA SER A 635 0.08 0.21 -5.22
C SER A 635 -1.36 -0.34 -5.32
N SER A 636 -2.28 0.39 -5.94
CA SER A 636 -3.64 -0.07 -6.22
C SER A 636 -3.67 -1.02 -7.43
N MET A 637 -2.82 -0.77 -8.44
CA MET A 637 -2.72 -1.59 -9.65
C MET A 637 -2.08 -2.93 -9.32
N GLU A 638 -0.99 -2.94 -8.54
CA GLU A 638 -0.40 -4.15 -7.98
C GLU A 638 -1.45 -5.00 -7.24
N ALA A 639 -2.26 -4.39 -6.38
CA ALA A 639 -3.28 -5.12 -5.62
C ALA A 639 -4.43 -5.63 -6.51
N PHE A 640 -4.79 -4.89 -7.57
CA PHE A 640 -5.73 -5.36 -8.59
C PHE A 640 -5.15 -6.56 -9.38
N GLN A 641 -3.85 -6.51 -9.71
CA GLN A 641 -3.12 -7.62 -10.34
C GLN A 641 -3.07 -8.86 -9.42
N GLU A 642 -2.82 -8.70 -8.11
CA GLU A 642 -2.91 -9.81 -7.14
C GLU A 642 -4.27 -10.52 -7.19
N GLY A 643 -5.36 -9.75 -7.34
CA GLY A 643 -6.73 -10.29 -7.36
C GLY A 643 -7.10 -10.99 -8.67
N LEU A 644 -6.61 -10.50 -9.81
CA LEU A 644 -6.81 -11.14 -11.12
C LEU A 644 -6.01 -12.44 -11.25
N TRP A 645 -4.73 -12.43 -10.89
CA TRP A 645 -3.81 -13.52 -11.25
C TRP A 645 -3.73 -14.67 -10.24
N ARG A 646 -4.11 -14.47 -8.97
CA ARG A 646 -4.10 -15.48 -7.88
C ARG A 646 -2.77 -16.22 -7.63
N ARG A 647 -1.70 -15.88 -8.35
CA ARG A 647 -0.36 -16.47 -8.34
C ARG A 647 0.65 -15.37 -8.04
N PRO A 648 1.37 -15.40 -6.89
CA PRO A 648 2.35 -14.38 -6.54
C PRO A 648 3.68 -14.50 -7.33
N ASP A 649 3.85 -15.57 -8.10
CA ASP A 649 5.14 -15.94 -8.71
C ASP A 649 5.48 -15.19 -10.01
N ILE A 650 4.52 -14.47 -10.60
CA ILE A 650 4.67 -13.85 -11.92
C ILE A 650 4.73 -12.32 -11.78
N GLN A 651 5.82 -11.73 -12.28
CA GLN A 651 6.07 -10.29 -12.23
C GLN A 651 5.36 -9.57 -13.39
N HIS A 652 4.09 -9.23 -13.20
CA HIS A 652 3.26 -8.58 -14.21
C HIS A 652 3.58 -7.09 -14.37
N HIS A 653 4.04 -6.70 -15.56
CA HIS A 653 4.22 -5.28 -15.90
C HIS A 653 2.88 -4.58 -16.14
N HIS A 654 2.72 -3.40 -15.56
CA HIS A 654 1.75 -2.40 -15.97
C HIS A 654 2.49 -1.16 -16.50
N ILE A 655 1.85 -0.38 -17.36
CA ILE A 655 2.45 0.82 -17.95
C ILE A 655 2.12 2.03 -17.05
N ILE A 656 3.10 2.90 -16.83
CA ILE A 656 2.87 4.20 -16.18
C ILE A 656 2.52 5.23 -17.27
N ASP A 657 1.34 5.85 -17.16
CA ASP A 657 0.77 6.71 -18.20
C ASP A 657 0.09 7.95 -17.60
N ASP A 658 0.91 8.94 -17.22
CA ASP A 658 0.43 10.19 -16.64
C ASP A 658 -0.21 11.13 -17.67
N GLN A 659 0.11 11.00 -18.96
CA GLN A 659 -0.57 11.77 -20.01
C GLN A 659 -2.03 11.33 -20.13
N LEU A 660 -2.29 10.01 -20.10
CA LEU A 660 -3.64 9.46 -20.16
C LEU A 660 -4.43 9.60 -18.84
N LEU A 661 -3.76 9.52 -17.68
CA LEU A 661 -4.43 9.38 -16.37
C LEU A 661 -4.31 10.62 -15.46
N ARG A 662 -3.42 11.56 -15.79
CA ARG A 662 -3.23 12.88 -15.16
C ARG A 662 -3.19 14.00 -16.22
N PHE A 663 -4.02 13.88 -17.26
CA PHE A 663 -4.22 14.90 -18.30
C PHE A 663 -4.43 16.32 -17.73
N PHE A 664 -5.11 16.44 -16.59
CA PHE A 664 -5.41 17.71 -15.92
C PHE A 664 -4.18 18.47 -15.40
N GLU A 665 -3.01 17.84 -15.28
CA GLU A 665 -1.76 18.52 -14.93
C GLU A 665 -1.02 19.09 -16.16
N HIS A 666 -1.31 18.53 -17.35
CA HIS A 666 -0.70 18.92 -18.62
C HIS A 666 -1.60 19.89 -19.41
N CYS A 667 -2.88 19.97 -19.08
CA CYS A 667 -3.84 20.84 -19.73
C CYS A 667 -3.66 22.31 -19.31
N ARG A 668 -2.88 23.09 -20.06
CA ARG A 668 -2.55 24.49 -19.72
C ARG A 668 -3.78 25.38 -19.51
N GLY A 669 -4.78 25.32 -20.38
CA GLY A 669 -6.03 26.09 -20.27
C GLY A 669 -6.84 25.75 -19.03
N PHE A 670 -6.77 24.51 -18.55
CA PHE A 670 -7.33 24.11 -17.26
C PHE A 670 -6.49 24.65 -16.08
N VAL A 671 -5.15 24.57 -16.18
CA VAL A 671 -4.24 25.05 -15.13
C VAL A 671 -4.35 26.57 -14.95
N GLU A 672 -4.29 27.33 -16.03
CA GLU A 672 -4.43 28.79 -16.02
C GLU A 672 -5.87 29.23 -15.71
N GLY A 673 -6.87 28.63 -16.37
CA GLY A 673 -8.27 29.02 -16.26
C GLY A 673 -9.00 28.56 -15.00
N VAL A 674 -8.52 27.50 -14.31
CA VAL A 674 -9.21 26.88 -13.15
C VAL A 674 -8.29 26.59 -11.95
N GLU A 675 -7.10 26.01 -12.11
CA GLU A 675 -6.21 25.73 -10.95
C GLU A 675 -5.67 27.01 -10.31
N ASN A 676 -5.15 27.92 -11.15
CA ASN A 676 -4.49 29.15 -10.74
C ASN A 676 -5.43 30.37 -10.73
N ASN A 677 -6.60 30.26 -11.37
CA ASN A 677 -7.60 31.32 -11.40
C ASN A 677 -8.36 31.43 -10.06
N ARG A 678 -8.22 32.57 -9.39
CA ARG A 678 -8.89 32.85 -8.11
C ARG A 678 -10.42 32.92 -8.21
N THR A 679 -10.98 33.29 -9.37
CA THR A 679 -12.44 33.41 -9.55
C THR A 679 -13.11 32.07 -9.85
N ALA A 680 -12.37 31.08 -10.38
CA ALA A 680 -12.92 29.79 -10.80
C ALA A 680 -13.57 28.98 -9.67
N LEU A 681 -13.25 29.27 -8.41
CA LEU A 681 -13.81 28.63 -7.21
C LEU A 681 -14.57 29.61 -6.30
N GLN A 682 -15.04 30.75 -6.84
CA GLN A 682 -15.71 31.79 -6.04
C GLN A 682 -16.92 31.25 -5.27
N GLU A 683 -17.70 30.32 -5.84
CA GLU A 683 -18.84 29.69 -5.16
C GLU A 683 -18.41 28.84 -3.95
N VAL A 684 -17.23 28.23 -4.00
CA VAL A 684 -16.67 27.47 -2.87
C VAL A 684 -16.29 28.41 -1.73
N ASP A 685 -15.72 29.57 -2.06
CA ASP A 685 -15.28 30.57 -1.09
C ASP A 685 -16.46 31.33 -0.46
N LYS A 686 -17.44 31.74 -1.28
CA LYS A 686 -18.74 32.26 -0.83
C LYS A 686 -19.41 31.30 0.15
N PHE A 687 -19.53 30.01 -0.20
CA PHE A 687 -20.19 29.03 0.68
C PHE A 687 -19.40 28.80 1.99
N LYS A 688 -18.06 28.77 1.93
CA LYS A 688 -17.19 28.67 3.13
C LYS A 688 -17.43 29.79 4.14
N HIS A 689 -17.78 30.99 3.68
CA HIS A 689 -18.09 32.15 4.51
C HIS A 689 -19.60 32.43 4.63
N GLY A 690 -20.44 31.51 4.10
CA GLY A 690 -21.90 31.60 4.12
C GLY A 690 -22.52 31.20 5.45
N GLU A 691 -23.83 31.44 5.57
CA GLU A 691 -24.57 31.27 6.82
C GLU A 691 -24.53 29.83 7.34
N GLU A 692 -24.71 28.83 6.48
CA GLU A 692 -24.76 27.42 6.86
C GLU A 692 -23.41 26.93 7.42
N MET A 693 -22.31 27.28 6.76
CA MET A 693 -20.96 26.94 7.20
C MET A 693 -20.56 27.67 8.49
N GLU A 694 -20.94 28.94 8.62
CA GLU A 694 -20.65 29.75 9.82
C GLU A 694 -21.50 29.31 11.03
N ALA A 695 -22.77 28.96 10.82
CA ALA A 695 -23.64 28.38 11.84
C ALA A 695 -23.10 27.02 12.32
N LEU A 696 -22.68 26.15 11.40
CA LEU A 696 -22.01 24.89 11.72
C LEU A 696 -20.70 25.13 12.49
N ARG A 697 -19.86 26.06 12.05
CA ARG A 697 -18.60 26.42 12.73
C ARG A 697 -18.85 26.88 14.17
N ARG A 698 -19.84 27.74 14.40
CA ARG A 698 -20.29 28.15 15.76
C ARG A 698 -20.84 26.99 16.59
N LYS A 699 -21.56 26.05 15.98
CA LYS A 699 -22.09 24.84 16.65
C LYS A 699 -20.93 23.93 17.08
N THR A 700 -20.03 23.57 16.17
CA THR A 700 -18.89 22.67 16.46
C THR A 700 -17.89 23.28 17.44
N ALA A 701 -17.57 24.57 17.32
CA ALA A 701 -16.69 25.27 18.27
C ALA A 701 -17.23 25.19 19.71
N ARG A 702 -18.54 25.48 19.90
CA ARG A 702 -19.22 25.35 21.20
C ARG A 702 -19.21 23.91 21.72
N ARG A 703 -19.48 22.90 20.86
CA ARG A 703 -19.45 21.48 21.25
C ARG A 703 -18.05 20.98 21.63
N LEU A 704 -16.99 21.60 21.12
CA LEU A 704 -15.60 21.37 21.51
C LEU A 704 -15.15 22.23 22.70
N GLY A 705 -15.97 23.16 23.18
CA GLY A 705 -15.58 24.10 24.25
C GLY A 705 -14.42 25.02 23.84
N LEU A 706 -14.34 25.40 22.56
CA LEU A 706 -13.27 26.24 21.99
C LEU A 706 -13.75 27.68 21.65
N PRO A 707 -12.87 28.69 21.76
CA PRO A 707 -13.16 30.04 21.27
C PRO A 707 -13.44 30.07 19.77
N HIS A 708 -14.60 30.62 19.39
CA HIS A 708 -15.05 30.70 17.99
C HIS A 708 -14.08 31.42 17.07
N GLN A 709 -13.40 32.47 17.54
CA GLN A 709 -12.42 33.24 16.76
C GLN A 709 -11.18 32.39 16.38
N ARG A 710 -10.89 31.33 17.15
CA ARG A 710 -9.73 30.44 16.95
C ARG A 710 -10.06 29.22 16.07
N PHE A 711 -11.34 28.84 16.01
CA PHE A 711 -11.79 27.65 15.29
C PHE A 711 -12.22 27.97 13.84
N THR A 712 -11.30 27.87 12.88
CA THR A 712 -11.55 28.21 11.47
C THR A 712 -12.29 27.11 10.69
N THR A 713 -12.82 27.45 9.51
CA THR A 713 -13.47 26.47 8.60
C THR A 713 -12.52 25.35 8.15
N ASP A 714 -11.22 25.66 8.04
CA ASP A 714 -10.15 24.69 7.75
C ASP A 714 -9.94 23.66 8.88
N LEU A 715 -10.24 24.04 10.14
CA LEU A 715 -10.21 23.15 11.30
C LEU A 715 -11.53 22.36 11.45
N LEU A 716 -12.66 22.95 11.07
CA LEU A 716 -13.94 22.25 10.91
C LEU A 716 -13.85 21.12 9.87
N GLU A 717 -13.27 21.39 8.68
CA GLU A 717 -12.93 20.37 7.68
C GLU A 717 -12.04 19.27 8.28
N ALA A 718 -11.04 19.64 9.07
CA ALA A 718 -10.11 18.69 9.67
C ALA A 718 -10.82 17.74 10.66
N ALA A 719 -11.70 18.26 11.52
CA ALA A 719 -12.48 17.45 12.46
C ALA A 719 -13.34 16.40 11.75
N PHE A 720 -14.04 16.81 10.68
CA PHE A 720 -14.84 15.91 9.85
C PHE A 720 -13.98 14.87 9.12
N PHE A 721 -12.79 15.26 8.66
CA PHE A 721 -11.87 14.34 8.00
C PHE A 721 -11.24 13.33 8.95
N ILE A 722 -11.01 13.63 10.25
CA ILE A 722 -10.53 12.61 11.21
C ILE A 722 -11.54 11.44 11.28
N CYS A 723 -12.83 11.75 11.46
CA CYS A 723 -13.90 10.75 11.45
C CYS A 723 -13.89 9.90 10.15
N SER A 724 -13.85 10.57 8.99
CA SER A 724 -13.80 9.91 7.68
C SER A 724 -12.56 9.01 7.51
N TYR A 725 -11.37 9.48 7.90
CA TYR A 725 -10.13 8.72 7.77
C TYR A 725 -10.06 7.54 8.74
N GLU A 726 -10.46 7.70 10.00
CA GLU A 726 -10.45 6.60 10.96
C GLU A 726 -11.47 5.50 10.58
N LEU A 727 -12.65 5.86 10.07
CA LEU A 727 -13.59 4.88 9.52
C LEU A 727 -13.04 4.19 8.26
N SER A 728 -12.41 4.93 7.34
CA SER A 728 -11.94 4.37 6.06
C SER A 728 -10.64 3.56 6.20
N ILE A 729 -9.84 3.82 7.24
CA ILE A 729 -8.53 3.16 7.43
C ILE A 729 -8.61 2.07 8.50
N LYS A 730 -9.18 2.38 9.68
CA LYS A 730 -9.25 1.45 10.82
C LYS A 730 -10.60 0.74 10.95
N SER A 731 -11.62 1.14 10.17
CA SER A 731 -13.01 0.66 10.31
C SER A 731 -13.61 0.86 11.72
N ILE A 732 -13.22 1.96 12.38
CA ILE A 732 -13.73 2.34 13.72
C ILE A 732 -14.71 3.51 13.66
N HIS A 733 -15.65 3.55 14.59
CA HIS A 733 -16.47 4.72 14.87
C HIS A 733 -15.64 5.72 15.69
N SER A 734 -15.05 6.72 15.02
CA SER A 734 -14.20 7.73 15.68
C SER A 734 -15.00 8.60 16.65
N PRO A 735 -14.45 9.00 17.82
CA PRO A 735 -15.05 10.00 18.69
C PRO A 735 -15.39 11.31 17.96
N TRP A 736 -14.57 11.68 16.97
CA TRP A 736 -14.77 12.86 16.12
C TRP A 736 -16.04 12.81 15.27
N CYS A 737 -16.64 11.64 15.07
CA CYS A 737 -17.92 11.50 14.35
C CYS A 737 -19.10 12.09 15.15
N PHE A 738 -19.08 12.00 16.49
CA PHE A 738 -20.17 12.48 17.35
C PHE A 738 -20.34 14.00 17.33
N LEU A 739 -19.35 14.75 16.82
CA LEU A 739 -19.42 16.21 16.63
C LEU A 739 -20.48 16.64 15.61
N PHE A 740 -20.87 15.76 14.68
CA PHE A 740 -21.70 16.08 13.53
C PHE A 740 -22.99 15.28 13.53
N THR A 741 -24.11 15.95 13.28
CA THR A 741 -25.37 15.30 12.90
C THR A 741 -25.42 15.07 11.39
N GLU A 742 -26.43 14.35 10.91
CA GLU A 742 -26.65 14.15 9.47
C GLU A 742 -26.79 15.47 8.70
N ASP A 743 -27.51 16.45 9.26
CA ASP A 743 -27.68 17.77 8.62
C ASP A 743 -26.37 18.59 8.63
N ASP A 744 -25.53 18.45 9.66
CA ASP A 744 -24.17 19.03 9.65
C ASP A 744 -23.30 18.40 8.55
N ALA A 745 -23.42 17.08 8.36
CA ALA A 745 -22.68 16.34 7.35
C ALA A 745 -23.14 16.69 5.92
N LYS A 746 -24.42 17.00 5.70
CA LYS A 746 -24.95 17.52 4.41
C LYS A 746 -24.33 18.87 4.04
N VAL A 747 -24.18 19.79 4.99
CA VAL A 747 -23.50 21.09 4.77
C VAL A 747 -22.04 20.87 4.33
N LEU A 748 -21.31 19.98 5.02
CA LEU A 748 -19.91 19.66 4.70
C LEU A 748 -19.77 18.88 3.38
N GLU A 749 -20.69 17.96 3.08
CA GLU A 749 -20.75 17.29 1.79
C GLU A 749 -20.94 18.32 0.67
N TYR A 750 -21.88 19.26 0.83
CA TYR A 750 -22.14 20.30 -0.17
C TYR A 750 -20.93 21.21 -0.41
N GLN A 751 -20.23 21.61 0.66
CA GLN A 751 -18.97 22.35 0.56
C GLN A 751 -17.93 21.60 -0.30
N MET A 752 -17.81 20.28 -0.08
CA MET A 752 -16.89 19.43 -0.85
C MET A 752 -17.36 19.21 -2.29
N ASP A 753 -18.66 19.01 -2.51
CA ASP A 753 -19.26 18.80 -3.82
C ASP A 753 -19.14 20.06 -4.68
N LEU A 754 -19.46 21.26 -4.16
CA LEU A 754 -19.19 22.55 -4.80
C LEU A 754 -17.74 22.62 -5.29
N LYS A 755 -16.79 22.24 -4.43
CA LYS A 755 -15.36 22.25 -4.78
C LYS A 755 -15.01 21.29 -5.91
N GLN A 756 -15.63 20.12 -5.99
CA GLN A 756 -15.39 19.18 -7.09
C GLN A 756 -16.16 19.57 -8.37
N TYR A 757 -17.37 20.09 -8.23
CA TYR A 757 -18.19 20.60 -9.32
C TYR A 757 -17.46 21.71 -10.09
N TRP A 758 -17.04 22.75 -9.35
CA TRP A 758 -16.36 23.92 -9.91
C TRP A 758 -14.87 23.72 -10.18
N LYS A 759 -14.19 22.69 -9.64
CA LYS A 759 -12.77 22.43 -9.96
C LYS A 759 -12.52 21.32 -10.97
N ARG A 760 -13.38 20.29 -11.05
CA ARG A 760 -13.07 19.02 -11.73
C ARG A 760 -14.20 18.49 -12.60
N SER A 761 -15.26 19.26 -12.79
CA SER A 761 -16.51 18.77 -13.38
C SER A 761 -17.28 19.89 -14.10
N HIS A 762 -18.60 19.81 -14.15
CA HIS A 762 -19.53 20.64 -14.95
C HIS A 762 -19.45 22.15 -14.71
N GLY A 763 -18.76 22.63 -13.67
CA GLY A 763 -18.64 24.07 -13.40
C GLY A 763 -17.84 24.86 -14.43
N HIS A 764 -16.85 24.24 -15.10
CA HIS A 764 -16.14 24.87 -16.23
C HIS A 764 -15.92 23.86 -17.34
N MET A 765 -16.30 24.21 -18.57
CA MET A 765 -16.20 23.33 -19.75
C MET A 765 -14.78 22.79 -19.99
N ILE A 766 -13.73 23.58 -19.72
CA ILE A 766 -12.34 23.12 -19.84
C ILE A 766 -12.00 21.97 -18.87
N SER A 767 -12.71 21.85 -17.74
CA SER A 767 -12.53 20.75 -16.79
C SER A 767 -12.91 19.41 -17.41
N SER A 768 -14.06 19.32 -18.10
CA SER A 768 -14.47 18.10 -18.81
C SER A 768 -13.63 17.85 -20.06
N LEU A 769 -13.39 18.90 -20.88
CA LEU A 769 -12.60 18.79 -22.11
C LEU A 769 -11.15 18.32 -21.85
N SER A 770 -10.57 18.65 -20.70
CA SER A 770 -9.23 18.14 -20.31
C SER A 770 -9.13 16.61 -20.36
N SER A 771 -10.25 15.88 -20.20
CA SER A 771 -10.30 14.41 -20.23
C SER A 771 -10.39 13.78 -21.63
N CYS A 772 -10.39 14.58 -22.70
CA CYS A 772 -10.49 14.05 -24.05
C CYS A 772 -9.43 13.00 -24.44
N PRO A 773 -8.14 13.06 -24.01
CA PRO A 773 -7.19 11.98 -24.27
C PRO A 773 -7.66 10.61 -23.74
N LEU A 774 -8.30 10.60 -22.56
CA LEU A 774 -8.87 9.41 -21.95
C LEU A 774 -10.14 8.96 -22.68
N PHE A 775 -11.01 9.90 -23.04
CA PHE A 775 -12.21 9.61 -23.84
C PHE A 775 -11.86 8.99 -25.22
N HIS A 776 -10.94 9.59 -25.97
CA HIS A 776 -10.48 9.06 -27.26
C HIS A 776 -9.75 7.72 -27.09
N HIS A 777 -9.03 7.49 -25.99
CA HIS A 777 -8.45 6.17 -25.71
C HIS A 777 -9.54 5.11 -25.56
N ILE A 778 -10.57 5.37 -24.74
CA ILE A 778 -11.68 4.44 -24.49
C ILE A 778 -12.43 4.12 -25.79
N PHE A 779 -12.79 5.12 -26.60
CA PHE A 779 -13.49 4.85 -27.86
C PHE A 779 -12.58 4.20 -28.92
N ARG A 780 -11.27 4.42 -28.87
CA ARG A 780 -10.30 3.73 -29.75
C ARG A 780 -10.12 2.25 -29.37
N THR A 781 -10.19 1.87 -28.10
CA THR A 781 -10.16 0.45 -27.69
C THR A 781 -11.48 -0.24 -28.04
N LEU A 782 -12.61 0.42 -27.79
CA LEU A 782 -13.95 -0.06 -28.20
C LEU A 782 -14.06 -0.22 -29.73
N ASP A 783 -13.62 0.76 -30.52
CA ASP A 783 -13.60 0.71 -31.99
C ASP A 783 -12.67 -0.40 -32.55
N LYS A 784 -11.65 -0.83 -31.81
CA LYS A 784 -10.81 -1.98 -32.18
C LYS A 784 -11.47 -3.32 -31.84
N ALA A 785 -12.21 -3.37 -30.74
CA ALA A 785 -12.90 -4.58 -30.28
C ALA A 785 -14.17 -4.88 -31.08
N GLY A 786 -14.93 -3.84 -31.48
CA GLY A 786 -16.21 -3.97 -32.18
C GLY A 786 -16.14 -4.15 -33.70
N ARG A 787 -14.96 -4.34 -34.30
CA ARG A 787 -14.81 -4.55 -35.75
C ARG A 787 -15.10 -6.01 -36.14
N PRO A 788 -15.85 -6.25 -37.24
CA PRO A 788 -15.94 -7.58 -37.85
C PRO A 788 -14.55 -8.06 -38.26
N ARG A 789 -14.25 -9.33 -37.96
CA ARG A 789 -12.89 -9.88 -38.07
C ARG A 789 -12.76 -10.92 -39.16
N ARG A 790 -11.61 -10.90 -39.84
CA ARG A 790 -11.13 -12.00 -40.67
C ARG A 790 -10.40 -13.01 -39.77
N SER A 791 -10.38 -14.28 -40.17
CA SER A 791 -9.78 -15.38 -39.39
C SER A 791 -8.25 -15.24 -39.15
N THR A 792 -7.60 -14.32 -39.86
CA THR A 792 -6.15 -14.08 -39.83
C THR A 792 -5.71 -12.94 -38.91
N GLU A 793 -6.63 -12.22 -38.24
CA GLU A 793 -6.29 -11.06 -37.41
C GLU A 793 -6.14 -11.42 -35.92
N GLU A 794 -5.06 -10.98 -35.27
CA GLU A 794 -4.82 -11.17 -33.84
C GLU A 794 -6.01 -10.72 -32.98
N LEU A 795 -6.45 -11.55 -32.03
CA LEU A 795 -7.60 -11.27 -31.17
C LEU A 795 -7.39 -9.98 -30.35
N PRO A 796 -8.41 -9.11 -30.22
CA PRO A 796 -8.24 -7.79 -29.62
C PRO A 796 -7.94 -7.92 -28.13
N GLU A 797 -7.40 -6.88 -27.49
CA GLU A 797 -7.26 -6.88 -26.03
C GLU A 797 -8.65 -7.11 -25.38
N PRO A 798 -8.84 -8.14 -24.53
CA PRO A 798 -10.14 -8.46 -23.97
C PRO A 798 -10.54 -7.51 -22.84
N ALA A 799 -9.56 -6.81 -22.24
CA ALA A 799 -9.82 -5.73 -21.30
C ALA A 799 -8.71 -4.67 -21.32
N SER A 800 -9.09 -3.44 -20.96
CA SER A 800 -8.18 -2.31 -20.69
C SER A 800 -8.49 -1.75 -19.30
N ILE A 801 -7.55 -1.87 -18.37
CA ILE A 801 -7.69 -1.45 -16.96
C ILE A 801 -6.82 -0.21 -16.72
N LEU A 802 -7.48 0.88 -16.36
CA LEU A 802 -6.91 2.23 -16.31
C LEU A 802 -7.05 2.80 -14.89
N LEU A 803 -5.97 2.91 -14.14
CA LEU A 803 -6.01 3.24 -12.71
C LEU A 803 -5.46 4.64 -12.39
N GLY A 804 -6.36 5.54 -11.98
CA GLY A 804 -6.07 6.93 -11.69
C GLY A 804 -6.73 7.46 -10.41
N HIS A 805 -7.26 8.67 -10.51
CA HIS A 805 -7.71 9.50 -9.40
C HIS A 805 -9.21 9.81 -9.46
N GLY A 806 -9.76 10.41 -8.40
CA GLY A 806 -11.10 11.00 -8.48
C GLY A 806 -11.12 12.14 -9.50
N GLU A 807 -10.01 12.87 -9.58
CA GLU A 807 -9.68 13.89 -10.58
C GLU A 807 -9.48 13.33 -11.99
N THR A 808 -9.37 12.01 -12.18
CA THR A 808 -9.38 11.34 -13.51
C THR A 808 -10.83 11.00 -13.91
N LEU A 809 -11.63 10.48 -12.97
CA LEU A 809 -13.03 10.09 -13.21
C LEU A 809 -13.98 11.29 -13.35
N LEU A 810 -13.88 12.31 -12.49
CA LEU A 810 -14.83 13.44 -12.48
C LEU A 810 -14.88 14.19 -13.82
N PRO A 811 -13.75 14.58 -14.44
CA PRO A 811 -13.75 15.13 -15.79
C PRO A 811 -14.42 14.23 -16.84
N LEU A 812 -14.12 12.93 -16.84
CA LEU A 812 -14.66 11.97 -17.81
C LEU A 812 -16.17 11.77 -17.63
N LEU A 813 -16.66 11.61 -16.40
CA LEU A 813 -18.09 11.54 -16.10
C LEU A 813 -18.81 12.80 -16.60
N SER A 814 -18.17 13.96 -16.44
CA SER A 814 -18.73 15.25 -16.86
C SER A 814 -18.76 15.41 -18.37
N LEU A 815 -17.69 14.97 -19.05
CA LEU A 815 -17.59 14.94 -20.52
C LEU A 815 -18.62 14.00 -21.15
N LEU A 816 -18.96 12.90 -20.46
CA LEU A 816 -20.05 12.00 -20.86
C LEU A 816 -21.45 12.56 -20.56
N GLY A 817 -21.57 13.73 -19.90
CA GLY A 817 -22.84 14.35 -19.51
C GLY A 817 -23.50 13.75 -18.27
N LEU A 818 -22.80 12.90 -17.51
CA LEU A 818 -23.35 12.18 -16.36
C LEU A 818 -23.40 13.06 -15.11
N HIS A 819 -24.46 12.91 -14.30
CA HIS A 819 -24.68 13.66 -13.06
C HIS A 819 -24.56 15.18 -13.22
N LYS A 820 -25.04 15.71 -14.37
CA LYS A 820 -25.20 17.15 -14.58
C LYS A 820 -26.51 17.59 -13.91
N ASP A 821 -26.42 18.47 -12.92
CA ASP A 821 -27.59 19.00 -12.23
C ASP A 821 -28.41 19.93 -13.14
N GLN A 822 -29.74 19.90 -13.02
CA GLN A 822 -30.63 20.80 -13.77
C GLN A 822 -30.37 22.27 -13.44
N THR A 823 -30.03 22.56 -12.18
CA THR A 823 -29.56 23.86 -11.72
C THR A 823 -28.19 23.65 -11.10
N PRO A 824 -27.12 24.34 -11.56
CA PRO A 824 -25.79 24.18 -10.98
C PRO A 824 -25.78 24.45 -9.45
N PRO A 825 -25.01 23.69 -8.66
CA PRO A 825 -24.81 23.99 -7.25
C PRO A 825 -23.98 25.28 -7.10
N THR A 826 -24.51 26.24 -6.34
CA THR A 826 -23.89 27.54 -6.02
C THR A 826 -23.84 27.73 -4.50
N ALA A 827 -23.20 28.79 -4.04
CA ALA A 827 -23.20 29.13 -2.61
C ALA A 827 -24.60 29.45 -2.06
N SER A 828 -25.50 29.98 -2.88
CA SER A 828 -26.81 30.50 -2.44
C SER A 828 -27.96 29.49 -2.53
N ASN A 829 -27.80 28.34 -3.21
CA ASN A 829 -28.89 27.40 -3.46
C ASN A 829 -28.81 26.07 -2.66
N TYR A 830 -27.99 26.00 -1.60
CA TYR A 830 -27.84 24.81 -0.73
C TYR A 830 -29.19 24.16 -0.36
N HIS A 831 -30.16 24.96 0.09
CA HIS A 831 -31.48 24.50 0.51
C HIS A 831 -32.31 23.88 -0.63
N ALA A 832 -32.29 24.50 -1.81
CA ALA A 832 -32.96 23.98 -3.02
C ALA A 832 -32.32 22.66 -3.48
N GLN A 833 -30.99 22.54 -3.37
CA GLN A 833 -30.22 21.34 -3.71
C GLN A 833 -30.40 20.16 -2.73
N HIS A 834 -31.07 20.38 -1.58
CA HIS A 834 -31.33 19.37 -0.54
C HIS A 834 -32.82 19.13 -0.23
N GLY A 835 -33.75 19.77 -0.93
CA GLY A 835 -35.18 19.43 -0.85
C GLY A 835 -35.91 19.84 0.43
N LYS A 836 -35.51 20.93 1.11
CA LYS A 836 -36.37 21.60 2.11
C LYS A 836 -37.11 22.76 1.43
N ARG A 837 -38.44 22.65 1.31
CA ARG A 837 -39.33 23.66 0.70
C ARG A 837 -39.54 24.83 1.68
N PRO A 838 -39.64 26.09 1.21
CA PRO A 838 -40.15 27.18 2.04
C PRO A 838 -41.64 26.96 2.39
N PRO A 839 -42.14 27.52 3.51
CA PRO A 839 -43.55 27.50 3.85
C PRO A 839 -44.31 28.57 3.06
N THR A 840 -44.57 28.34 1.77
CA THR A 840 -45.52 29.14 0.99
C THR A 840 -46.57 28.26 0.33
N SER A 841 -47.81 28.72 0.44
CA SER A 841 -49.03 28.07 -0.03
C SER A 841 -49.16 28.10 -1.54
N GLY A 842 -49.94 27.16 -2.09
CA GLY A 842 -50.48 27.27 -3.46
C GLY A 842 -49.88 26.33 -4.50
N THR A 843 -50.65 25.28 -4.80
CA THR A 843 -50.77 24.63 -6.12
C THR A 843 -49.60 23.81 -6.69
N HIS A 844 -50.00 22.70 -7.34
CA HIS A 844 -49.28 21.73 -8.20
C HIS A 844 -47.81 21.38 -7.90
N HIS A 845 -47.62 20.14 -7.44
CA HIS A 845 -46.32 19.61 -7.01
C HIS A 845 -45.70 18.71 -8.09
N ARG A 846 -44.50 19.05 -8.57
CA ARG A 846 -43.50 18.04 -8.91
C ARG A 846 -42.67 17.76 -7.65
N PRO A 847 -42.26 16.50 -7.37
CA PRO A 847 -41.28 16.23 -6.32
C PRO A 847 -39.95 16.91 -6.69
N TYR A 848 -39.41 17.72 -5.78
CA TYR A 848 -38.04 18.22 -5.92
C TYR A 848 -37.08 17.09 -5.53
N GLU A 849 -36.52 16.41 -6.52
CA GLU A 849 -35.37 15.52 -6.31
C GLU A 849 -34.13 16.40 -6.04
N GLY A 850 -33.38 16.08 -4.98
CA GLY A 850 -32.15 16.80 -4.62
C GLY A 850 -31.01 16.57 -5.64
N ARG A 851 -29.89 17.27 -5.47
CA ARG A 851 -28.80 17.28 -6.46
C ARG A 851 -28.32 15.86 -6.85
N SER A 852 -28.06 15.69 -8.13
CA SER A 852 -27.49 14.48 -8.72
C SER A 852 -25.97 14.41 -8.53
N PHE A 853 -25.28 15.57 -8.52
CA PHE A 853 -23.83 15.64 -8.31
C PHE A 853 -23.48 15.49 -6.83
N ARG A 854 -23.30 14.24 -6.39
CA ARG A 854 -22.83 13.88 -5.04
C ARG A 854 -21.58 13.03 -5.10
N THR A 855 -20.44 13.60 -4.71
CA THR A 855 -19.12 12.95 -4.87
C THR A 855 -18.97 11.70 -4.00
N SER A 856 -19.70 11.63 -2.89
CA SER A 856 -19.86 10.44 -2.04
C SER A 856 -20.43 9.22 -2.77
N ARG A 857 -21.33 9.44 -3.74
CA ARG A 857 -22.02 8.39 -4.49
C ARG A 857 -21.33 8.05 -5.81
N ILE A 858 -20.81 9.06 -6.50
CA ILE A 858 -20.25 8.87 -7.86
C ILE A 858 -18.75 8.58 -7.86
N VAL A 859 -17.98 9.13 -6.91
CA VAL A 859 -16.53 8.89 -6.79
C VAL A 859 -16.06 8.65 -5.33
N PRO A 860 -16.55 7.60 -4.64
CA PRO A 860 -15.95 7.08 -3.41
C PRO A 860 -14.51 6.56 -3.63
N TYR A 861 -13.84 6.06 -2.59
CA TYR A 861 -12.63 5.24 -2.78
C TYR A 861 -12.94 4.00 -3.63
N ALA A 862 -11.98 3.49 -4.40
CA ALA A 862 -12.15 2.36 -5.33
C ALA A 862 -13.28 2.51 -6.39
N ALA A 863 -13.78 3.74 -6.59
CA ALA A 863 -14.78 4.05 -7.61
C ALA A 863 -14.34 3.58 -9.00
N ASN A 864 -15.28 3.07 -9.78
CA ASN A 864 -14.99 2.46 -11.07
C ASN A 864 -16.08 2.79 -12.11
N LEU A 865 -15.65 3.10 -13.33
CA LEU A 865 -16.49 3.31 -14.49
C LEU A 865 -16.14 2.24 -15.53
N LEU A 866 -17.10 1.40 -15.88
CA LEU A 866 -16.91 0.22 -16.71
C LEU A 866 -17.70 0.38 -18.02
N PHE A 867 -17.01 0.22 -19.14
CA PHE A 867 -17.55 0.16 -20.48
C PHE A 867 -17.54 -1.30 -20.93
N VAL A 868 -18.71 -1.92 -21.02
CA VAL A 868 -18.88 -3.33 -21.40
C VAL A 868 -19.39 -3.40 -22.83
N LEU A 869 -18.52 -3.80 -23.75
CA LEU A 869 -18.90 -4.02 -25.14
C LEU A 869 -19.37 -5.47 -25.32
N TYR A 870 -20.59 -5.61 -25.83
CA TYR A 870 -21.20 -6.87 -26.21
C TYR A 870 -21.20 -7.03 -27.73
N ASP A 871 -20.87 -8.21 -28.21
CA ASP A 871 -21.23 -8.64 -29.56
C ASP A 871 -22.61 -9.31 -29.51
N CYS A 872 -23.51 -8.88 -30.38
CA CYS A 872 -24.93 -9.23 -30.41
C CYS A 872 -25.42 -9.34 -31.86
N GLN A 873 -26.48 -10.12 -32.08
CA GLN A 873 -27.00 -10.42 -33.43
C GLN A 873 -27.34 -9.19 -34.29
N ARG A 874 -27.78 -8.08 -33.68
CA ARG A 874 -28.13 -6.84 -34.41
C ARG A 874 -26.99 -5.80 -34.46
N GLY A 875 -25.78 -6.22 -34.10
CA GLY A 875 -24.57 -5.40 -34.04
C GLY A 875 -24.08 -5.16 -32.61
N PRO A 876 -22.87 -4.60 -32.44
CA PRO A 876 -22.27 -4.41 -31.12
C PRO A 876 -23.08 -3.44 -30.26
N ARG A 877 -23.19 -3.75 -28.97
CA ARG A 877 -23.93 -2.96 -27.96
C ARG A 877 -23.01 -2.58 -26.81
N LEU A 878 -23.19 -1.39 -26.23
CA LEU A 878 -22.33 -0.85 -25.19
C LEU A 878 -23.15 -0.55 -23.94
N GLN A 879 -22.81 -1.20 -22.82
CA GLN A 879 -23.36 -0.87 -21.50
C GLN A 879 -22.35 -0.08 -20.68
N LEU A 880 -22.84 0.87 -19.88
CA LEU A 880 -22.06 1.60 -18.88
C LEU A 880 -22.45 1.15 -17.47
N LEU A 881 -21.44 0.91 -16.63
CA LEU A 881 -21.62 0.69 -15.18
C LEU A 881 -20.79 1.72 -14.41
N LEU A 882 -21.37 2.37 -13.40
CA LEU A 882 -20.67 3.20 -12.43
C LEU A 882 -20.78 2.55 -11.05
N ASN A 883 -19.65 2.30 -10.40
CA ASN A 883 -19.56 1.67 -9.08
C ASN A 883 -20.34 0.34 -9.02
N GLU A 884 -20.13 -0.53 -10.02
CA GLU A 884 -20.80 -1.82 -10.19
C GLU A 884 -22.35 -1.73 -10.30
N ALA A 885 -22.91 -0.57 -10.65
CA ALA A 885 -24.34 -0.36 -10.93
C ALA A 885 -24.58 0.18 -12.36
N PRO A 886 -25.67 -0.20 -13.05
CA PRO A 886 -25.94 0.26 -14.41
C PRO A 886 -26.30 1.75 -14.46
N VAL A 887 -25.76 2.45 -15.46
CA VAL A 887 -26.03 3.86 -15.75
C VAL A 887 -26.30 4.02 -17.24
N ARG A 888 -27.29 4.85 -17.59
CA ARG A 888 -27.62 5.15 -19.00
C ARG A 888 -26.74 6.27 -19.54
N PHE A 889 -26.42 6.19 -20.82
CA PHE A 889 -25.87 7.31 -21.56
C PHE A 889 -26.93 8.42 -21.70
N PRO A 890 -26.62 9.70 -21.40
CA PRO A 890 -27.56 10.79 -21.58
C PRO A 890 -28.11 10.85 -23.00
N GLY A 891 -29.43 11.05 -23.13
CA GLY A 891 -30.13 11.04 -24.41
C GLY A 891 -30.50 9.65 -24.96
N LEU A 892 -30.01 8.56 -24.37
CA LEU A 892 -30.35 7.18 -24.79
C LEU A 892 -31.21 6.47 -23.74
N GLN A 893 -32.23 5.74 -24.19
CA GLN A 893 -33.24 5.11 -23.32
C GLN A 893 -32.90 3.68 -22.89
N GLU A 894 -32.12 2.96 -23.70
CA GLU A 894 -31.70 1.59 -23.41
C GLU A 894 -30.55 1.55 -22.38
N ASP A 895 -30.49 0.49 -21.57
CA ASP A 895 -29.36 0.25 -20.65
C ASP A 895 -28.09 -0.22 -21.39
N ALA A 896 -28.26 -0.84 -22.57
CA ALA A 896 -27.19 -1.34 -23.44
C ALA A 896 -27.48 -1.01 -24.93
N PRO A 897 -27.50 0.28 -25.31
CA PRO A 897 -27.79 0.72 -26.69
C PRO A 897 -26.77 0.19 -27.70
N LEU A 898 -27.13 0.24 -28.98
CA LEU A 898 -26.21 -0.08 -30.08
C LEU A 898 -25.02 0.88 -30.05
N TYR A 899 -23.81 0.33 -30.19
CA TYR A 899 -22.57 1.11 -30.07
C TYR A 899 -22.47 2.22 -31.12
N ARG A 900 -23.04 2.01 -32.31
CA ARG A 900 -23.13 3.03 -33.36
C ARG A 900 -23.96 4.26 -32.95
N ASP A 901 -24.99 4.06 -32.14
CA ASP A 901 -25.88 5.14 -31.68
C ASP A 901 -25.18 5.93 -30.56
N VAL A 902 -24.44 5.25 -29.67
CA VAL A 902 -23.53 5.92 -28.71
C VAL A 902 -22.46 6.75 -29.43
N ARG A 903 -21.82 6.21 -30.49
CA ARG A 903 -20.88 6.97 -31.33
C ARG A 903 -21.54 8.15 -32.03
N ALA A 904 -22.83 8.05 -32.41
CA ALA A 904 -23.57 9.17 -32.99
C ALA A 904 -23.83 10.27 -31.95
N THR A 905 -24.27 9.91 -30.73
CA THR A 905 -24.48 10.84 -29.61
C THR A 905 -23.22 11.65 -29.28
N TYR A 906 -22.06 10.99 -29.19
CA TYR A 906 -20.79 11.65 -28.86
C TYR A 906 -19.94 12.04 -30.07
N ARG A 907 -20.51 12.08 -31.29
CA ARG A 907 -19.76 12.38 -32.53
C ARG A 907 -18.99 13.70 -32.45
N HIS A 908 -19.61 14.73 -31.88
CA HIS A 908 -19.00 16.06 -31.69
C HIS A 908 -17.73 16.03 -30.83
N LEU A 909 -17.60 15.06 -29.90
CA LEU A 909 -16.37 14.83 -29.14
C LEU A 909 -15.39 13.96 -29.92
N LEU A 910 -15.87 12.86 -30.53
CA LEU A 910 -15.04 11.90 -31.26
C LEU A 910 -14.30 12.52 -32.45
N ASP A 911 -14.94 13.45 -33.15
CA ASP A 911 -14.38 14.14 -34.31
C ASP A 911 -13.80 15.53 -33.95
N GLY A 912 -14.15 16.07 -32.78
CA GLY A 912 -13.97 17.50 -32.47
C GLY A 912 -13.19 17.85 -31.20
N CYS A 913 -12.95 16.92 -30.26
CA CYS A 913 -12.24 17.23 -29.01
C CYS A 913 -10.72 17.02 -29.08
N ASP A 914 -10.05 17.94 -29.74
CA ASP A 914 -8.58 17.98 -29.79
C ASP A 914 -8.01 18.53 -28.47
N VAL A 915 -7.22 17.73 -27.74
CA VAL A 915 -6.68 18.18 -26.44
C VAL A 915 -5.66 19.30 -26.61
N ASP A 916 -4.88 19.32 -27.67
CA ASP A 916 -3.87 20.36 -27.87
C ASP A 916 -4.60 21.68 -28.17
N ARG A 917 -5.62 21.65 -29.03
CA ARG A 917 -6.47 22.82 -29.32
C ARG A 917 -7.24 23.34 -28.09
N GLU A 918 -7.83 22.46 -27.29
CA GLU A 918 -8.64 22.87 -26.13
C GLU A 918 -7.77 23.22 -24.90
N CYS A 919 -6.60 22.60 -24.74
CA CYS A 919 -5.73 22.82 -23.60
C CYS A 919 -4.55 23.78 -23.82
N GLU A 920 -4.08 24.07 -25.03
CA GLU A 920 -3.01 25.09 -25.21
C GLU A 920 -3.53 26.54 -25.09
N GLY A 921 -4.85 26.70 -25.17
CA GLY A 921 -5.57 27.96 -25.02
C GLY A 921 -5.74 28.67 -26.37
N ARG A 922 -6.99 29.01 -26.72
CA ARG A 922 -7.24 29.88 -27.88
C ARG A 922 -6.63 31.25 -27.62
N ALA A 923 -5.84 31.74 -28.56
CA ALA A 923 -5.37 33.13 -28.58
C ALA A 923 -6.57 34.08 -28.39
N ALA A 924 -6.38 35.12 -27.56
CA ALA A 924 -7.45 36.05 -27.19
C ALA A 924 -8.11 36.65 -28.44
N GLY A 925 -9.40 36.37 -28.66
CA GLY A 925 -10.09 36.81 -29.87
C GLY A 925 -11.48 36.23 -30.15
N ARG A 926 -11.92 35.16 -29.46
CA ARG A 926 -13.33 34.73 -29.49
C ARG A 926 -13.86 34.46 -28.10
N VAL A 927 -14.92 35.20 -27.74
CA VAL A 927 -15.76 34.97 -26.56
C VAL A 927 -16.32 33.54 -26.63
N PRO A 928 -16.41 32.80 -25.51
CA PRO A 928 -17.07 31.50 -25.52
C PRO A 928 -18.57 31.66 -25.82
N ASN A 929 -19.08 30.96 -26.84
CA ASN A 929 -20.52 30.78 -26.98
C ASN A 929 -21.01 29.99 -25.76
N THR A 930 -21.72 30.66 -24.88
CA THR A 930 -22.40 30.08 -23.72
C THR A 930 -23.77 29.57 -24.13
N GLU A 931 -23.80 28.58 -25.04
CA GLU A 931 -24.99 27.78 -25.34
C GLU A 931 -24.61 26.59 -26.24
N LEU A 932 -24.76 25.38 -25.69
CA LEU A 932 -25.01 24.07 -26.34
C LEU A 932 -25.20 22.97 -25.26
#